data_AF-A0A1G5ZAY2-F1
#
_entry.id   AF-A0A1G5ZAY2-F1
#
_cell.length_a   1.000
_cell.length_b   1.000
_cell.length_c   1.000
_cell.angle_alpha   90.00
_cell.angle_beta   90.00
_cell.angle_gamma   90.00
#
_symmetry.space_group_name_H-M   'P 1'
#
loop_
_entity.id
_entity.type
_entity.pdbx_description
1 polymer ?
#
loop_
_entity_poly.entity_id
_entity_poly.type
_entity_poly.pdbx_seq_one_letter_code
_entity_poly.pdbx_strand_id
1 'polypeptide(L)'
;MKIKFSQFALLLFAIITLAGCQEQENDPINPLTAHAGEETAGFVGYSTILDGSLSANSTGKPFTYKWEVTSRPTGATVTIEGQEEVLAKFYGSLPGEYTVKLTISYLTWQDTDTVILTLTADAEPSLLAVAGEDRFQEIGGAMALNGSASVLNGASVQILWENVSKPQNSTVTIQNPSLLETSFNPSIAGEYLFKLSLTSGVLKSQDLVKITVLEGGSNQGPIIINADILQDRTLTNVFVTESDKLDYLVTKDVAVRGAKLTIEPGVRIGFEEGTGLTIAENGSMKAYTLLVDTSPIVFQGKEAQKGYWDGIQILSQNPAEYISGIVIRDAGKLGYGLKVGSGSKLYLTLSQIEKNAGVGILFEIGSMITEFKSNKIKENTAAPMRIPARLMEHIFWDSVIEGGAIQITEGKILSGLENFWPNYAVGYDIIEDLVIYNGSSLVLTVGTKLNMGNDKAIRVISGSVLRILGEANNPVIIEGKNKSKGAWRGIFIENSQMRVSSIGFAEIRHAGSTAIAGQSAATIKLGNGGRLKLFKTTLDEGKGIGLEAAASTMILEMADNTIKNHLSYPISVTAQMVEHLDYLTRFENNGVNEVAVDGFNALAKDGGEIIWKGFAERIPYVVKGLGKDLRIQSGMRIKAGVVIKMQEGSSIDVQDANGRLAYLNIEGVAGNPVIIQGVNDTAGSWYGITYSTNHAQNVINQAIIRNAGKTMSNNFSAAITVDNVPQGSLLLQNTQIIKSGQHGVAITRQFSDFLRTSNLTFESIPGQEIFVWQ
;
A
#
# COMPACT_ATOMS: atom_id res chain seq x y z
N MET A 1 -132.59 -9.54 -41.52
CA MET A 1 -132.44 -10.47 -42.65
C MET A 1 -131.23 -10.02 -43.48
N LYS A 2 -130.13 -10.78 -43.38
CA LYS A 2 -129.03 -11.00 -44.33
C LYS A 2 -128.59 -9.90 -45.36
N ILE A 3 -127.28 -9.58 -45.27
CA ILE A 3 -126.21 -9.63 -46.32
C ILE A 3 -125.55 -8.32 -46.83
N LYS A 4 -124.20 -8.46 -46.92
CA LYS A 4 -123.01 -7.70 -47.40
C LYS A 4 -123.15 -6.95 -48.77
N PHE A 5 -122.27 -6.04 -49.25
CA PHE A 5 -120.77 -6.07 -49.39
C PHE A 5 -120.17 -4.72 -49.92
N SER A 6 -118.87 -4.45 -49.62
CA SER A 6 -117.77 -3.79 -50.42
C SER A 6 -117.78 -2.26 -50.72
N GLN A 7 -116.72 -1.43 -50.85
CA GLN A 7 -115.27 -1.27 -50.49
C GLN A 7 -114.82 0.19 -50.89
N PHE A 8 -113.85 0.80 -50.14
CA PHE A 8 -112.81 1.84 -50.47
C PHE A 8 -113.20 3.22 -51.14
N ALA A 9 -112.57 4.40 -50.91
CA ALA A 9 -111.28 4.85 -50.33
C ALA A 9 -111.21 6.41 -50.06
N LEU A 10 -110.33 6.83 -49.12
CA LEU A 10 -109.48 8.08 -48.95
C LEU A 10 -110.12 9.50 -49.01
N LEU A 11 -109.69 10.56 -48.29
CA LEU A 11 -108.42 11.00 -47.66
C LEU A 11 -108.74 12.10 -46.60
N LEU A 12 -107.95 12.28 -45.52
CA LEU A 12 -108.27 13.20 -44.40
C LEU A 12 -107.13 14.21 -44.09
N PHE A 13 -107.50 15.46 -43.78
CA PHE A 13 -106.66 16.50 -43.15
C PHE A 13 -107.44 17.07 -41.95
N ALA A 14 -106.81 17.23 -40.79
CA ALA A 14 -107.34 18.09 -39.72
C ALA A 14 -106.23 18.51 -38.73
N ILE A 15 -106.19 19.81 -38.46
CA ILE A 15 -105.37 20.50 -37.45
C ILE A 15 -106.30 20.91 -36.31
N ILE A 16 -105.97 20.60 -35.05
CA ILE A 16 -106.50 21.29 -33.86
C ILE A 16 -105.40 21.38 -32.78
N THR A 17 -105.32 22.56 -32.16
CA THR A 17 -104.42 23.04 -31.10
C THR A 17 -104.60 22.34 -29.74
N LEU A 18 -103.50 22.13 -29.01
CA LEU A 18 -103.46 21.66 -27.61
C LEU A 18 -102.75 22.69 -26.71
N ALA A 19 -103.37 22.96 -25.55
CA ALA A 19 -102.77 23.68 -24.43
C ALA A 19 -101.86 22.72 -23.65
N GLY A 20 -100.62 23.15 -23.35
CA GLY A 20 -99.59 22.36 -22.67
C GLY A 20 -99.57 22.56 -21.15
N CYS A 21 -99.42 21.45 -20.42
CA CYS A 21 -98.92 21.40 -19.04
C CYS A 21 -97.38 21.34 -19.06
N GLN A 22 -96.71 22.09 -18.18
CA GLN A 22 -95.27 21.99 -17.91
C GLN A 22 -94.96 20.76 -17.03
N GLU A 23 -94.07 19.89 -17.48
CA GLU A 23 -93.26 18.99 -16.64
C GLU A 23 -91.84 19.59 -16.52
N GLN A 24 -91.28 19.50 -15.32
CA GLN A 24 -90.01 20.08 -14.92
C GLN A 24 -88.85 19.13 -15.29
N GLU A 25 -87.99 19.53 -16.24
CA GLU A 25 -86.74 18.81 -16.55
C GLU A 25 -85.75 18.93 -15.37
N ASN A 26 -85.31 17.79 -14.81
CA ASN A 26 -84.17 17.74 -13.90
C ASN A 26 -82.88 17.62 -14.73
N ASP A 27 -82.02 18.63 -14.69
CA ASP A 27 -80.66 18.55 -15.25
C ASP A 27 -79.89 17.37 -14.63
N PRO A 28 -79.11 16.60 -15.42
CA PRO A 28 -78.31 15.51 -14.89
C PRO A 28 -77.21 16.04 -13.96
N ILE A 29 -77.12 15.48 -12.76
CA ILE A 29 -76.11 15.82 -11.73
C ILE A 29 -74.77 15.18 -12.11
N ASN A 30 -73.66 15.94 -12.03
CA ASN A 30 -72.31 15.41 -12.23
C ASN A 30 -72.05 14.28 -11.23
N PRO A 31 -71.79 13.04 -11.68
CA PRO A 31 -71.61 11.91 -10.78
C PRO A 31 -70.22 11.86 -10.12
N LEU A 32 -69.30 12.74 -10.54
CA LEU A 32 -67.91 12.78 -10.08
C LEU A 32 -67.74 13.70 -8.86
N THR A 33 -66.86 13.32 -7.95
CA THR A 33 -66.40 14.15 -6.84
C THR A 33 -64.89 14.02 -6.71
N ALA A 34 -64.15 15.08 -7.06
CA ALA A 34 -62.71 15.14 -6.97
C ALA A 34 -62.27 15.40 -5.53
N HIS A 35 -61.24 14.68 -5.09
CA HIS A 35 -60.59 14.91 -3.82
C HIS A 35 -59.07 14.82 -4.03
N ALA A 36 -58.38 15.97 -3.98
CA ALA A 36 -56.95 16.11 -4.20
C ALA A 36 -56.11 15.77 -2.96
N GLY A 37 -56.77 15.45 -1.84
CA GLY A 37 -56.15 15.18 -0.55
C GLY A 37 -56.01 16.42 0.32
N GLU A 38 -55.60 16.19 1.57
CA GLU A 38 -55.30 17.26 2.53
C GLU A 38 -53.97 17.96 2.19
N GLU A 39 -53.79 19.18 2.72
CA GLU A 39 -52.53 19.90 2.62
C GLU A 39 -51.35 19.04 3.12
N THR A 40 -50.25 19.07 2.38
CA THR A 40 -49.08 18.23 2.66
C THR A 40 -47.79 19.03 2.63
N ALA A 41 -46.77 18.52 3.30
CA ALA A 41 -45.46 19.15 3.39
C ALA A 41 -44.38 18.19 2.89
N GLY A 42 -43.31 18.77 2.34
CA GLY A 42 -42.20 18.01 1.77
C GLY A 42 -40.87 18.76 1.84
N PHE A 43 -39.87 18.16 1.21
CA PHE A 43 -38.51 18.70 1.16
C PHE A 43 -38.09 18.91 -0.29
N VAL A 44 -37.33 19.98 -0.54
CA VAL A 44 -36.77 20.25 -1.86
C VAL A 44 -35.88 19.09 -2.29
N GLY A 45 -36.08 18.60 -3.52
CA GLY A 45 -35.31 17.48 -4.07
C GLY A 45 -35.81 16.08 -3.69
N TYR A 46 -36.82 15.95 -2.84
CA TYR A 46 -37.46 14.68 -2.48
C TYR A 46 -38.90 14.63 -2.99
N SER A 47 -39.43 13.42 -3.22
CA SER A 47 -40.81 13.26 -3.66
C SER A 47 -41.82 13.56 -2.54
N THR A 48 -42.92 14.24 -2.87
CA THR A 48 -44.12 14.33 -2.03
C THR A 48 -45.29 13.65 -2.74
N ILE A 49 -46.06 12.84 -2.03
CA ILE A 49 -47.18 12.10 -2.63
C ILE A 49 -48.42 12.98 -2.73
N LEU A 50 -49.01 13.02 -3.92
CA LEU A 50 -50.34 13.54 -4.20
C LEU A 50 -51.33 12.37 -4.13
N ASP A 51 -52.43 12.51 -3.39
CA ASP A 51 -53.36 11.40 -3.11
C ASP A 51 -54.79 11.71 -3.56
N GLY A 52 -55.17 11.12 -4.69
CA GLY A 52 -56.50 11.27 -5.30
C GLY A 52 -57.48 10.18 -4.88
N SER A 53 -57.11 9.29 -3.95
CA SER A 53 -57.82 8.03 -3.68
C SER A 53 -59.23 8.19 -3.13
N LEU A 54 -59.55 9.34 -2.53
CA LEU A 54 -60.90 9.65 -2.05
C LEU A 54 -61.84 10.12 -3.16
N SER A 55 -61.32 10.40 -4.36
CA SER A 55 -62.12 10.77 -5.52
C SER A 55 -63.11 9.66 -5.88
N ALA A 56 -64.35 10.03 -6.20
CA ALA A 56 -65.42 9.06 -6.38
C ALA A 56 -66.24 9.32 -7.64
N ASN A 57 -66.79 8.24 -8.18
CA ASN A 57 -67.88 8.27 -9.15
C ASN A 57 -69.08 7.56 -8.51
N SER A 58 -70.14 8.30 -8.20
CA SER A 58 -71.36 7.78 -7.57
C SER A 58 -72.05 6.65 -8.35
N THR A 59 -71.75 6.50 -9.66
CA THR A 59 -72.23 5.41 -10.50
C THR A 59 -71.37 4.13 -10.45
N GLY A 60 -70.25 4.17 -9.73
CA GLY A 60 -69.28 3.05 -9.64
C GLY A 60 -68.51 2.78 -10.93
N LYS A 61 -68.57 3.67 -11.93
CA LYS A 61 -67.85 3.54 -13.20
C LYS A 61 -66.42 4.09 -13.09
N PRO A 62 -65.45 3.49 -13.80
CA PRO A 62 -64.06 3.95 -13.79
C PRO A 62 -63.94 5.36 -14.37
N PHE A 63 -62.99 6.14 -13.87
CA PHE A 63 -62.67 7.51 -14.29
C PHE A 63 -61.15 7.68 -14.34
N THR A 64 -60.66 8.72 -15.01
CA THR A 64 -59.21 9.00 -15.15
C THR A 64 -58.78 10.14 -14.24
N TYR A 65 -57.51 10.18 -13.86
CA TYR A 65 -56.90 11.26 -13.07
C TYR A 65 -56.03 12.15 -13.95
N LYS A 66 -55.84 13.40 -13.54
CA LYS A 66 -54.85 14.31 -14.13
C LYS A 66 -54.40 15.33 -13.08
N TRP A 67 -53.13 15.30 -12.71
CA TRP A 67 -52.51 16.24 -11.78
C TRP A 67 -51.83 17.39 -12.52
N GLU A 68 -52.08 18.64 -12.15
CA GLU A 68 -51.46 19.80 -12.80
C GLU A 68 -51.06 20.87 -11.79
N VAL A 69 -49.85 21.39 -11.91
CA VAL A 69 -49.38 22.50 -11.07
C VAL A 69 -50.04 23.79 -11.56
N THR A 70 -50.79 24.46 -10.69
CA THR A 70 -51.48 25.72 -11.00
C THR A 70 -50.76 26.93 -10.42
N SER A 71 -49.97 26.75 -9.36
CA SER A 71 -49.14 27.80 -8.75
C SER A 71 -47.83 27.22 -8.23
N ARG A 72 -46.73 27.99 -8.34
CA ARG A 72 -45.39 27.62 -7.87
C ARG A 72 -44.54 28.86 -7.56
N PRO A 73 -43.48 28.74 -6.72
CA PRO A 73 -42.52 29.82 -6.51
C PRO A 73 -41.80 30.25 -7.80
N THR A 74 -41.45 31.54 -7.89
CA THR A 74 -40.76 32.10 -9.07
C THR A 74 -39.42 31.40 -9.31
N GLY A 75 -39.22 30.89 -10.53
CA GLY A 75 -37.99 30.17 -10.91
C GLY A 75 -37.96 28.70 -10.50
N ALA A 76 -38.98 28.19 -9.80
CA ALA A 76 -39.08 26.78 -9.47
C ALA A 76 -39.37 25.92 -10.72
N THR A 77 -38.64 24.82 -10.84
CA THR A 77 -38.96 23.73 -11.76
C THR A 77 -39.75 22.67 -10.99
N VAL A 78 -40.71 22.03 -11.68
CA VAL A 78 -41.60 21.03 -11.07
C VAL A 78 -41.76 19.85 -12.00
N THR A 79 -41.73 18.65 -11.43
CA THR A 79 -42.02 17.38 -12.12
C THR A 79 -43.09 16.64 -11.35
N ILE A 80 -44.08 16.07 -12.05
CA ILE A 80 -45.05 15.14 -11.47
C ILE A 80 -44.90 13.80 -12.19
N GLU A 81 -44.47 12.78 -11.48
CA GLU A 81 -44.42 11.40 -11.98
C GLU A 81 -45.73 10.69 -11.65
N GLY A 82 -46.30 9.94 -12.60
CA GLY A 82 -47.62 9.36 -12.46
C GLY A 82 -48.75 10.38 -12.56
N GLN A 83 -48.63 11.37 -13.44
CA GLN A 83 -49.59 12.47 -13.58
C GLN A 83 -51.04 12.02 -13.83
N GLU A 84 -51.25 10.82 -14.37
CA GLU A 84 -52.55 10.23 -14.68
C GLU A 84 -52.99 9.13 -13.68
N GLU A 85 -52.23 8.96 -12.60
CA GLU A 85 -52.45 7.93 -11.59
C GLU A 85 -53.23 8.46 -10.37
N VAL A 86 -53.84 7.54 -9.63
CA VAL A 86 -54.54 7.86 -8.37
C VAL A 86 -53.58 8.45 -7.31
N LEU A 87 -52.33 7.99 -7.29
CA LEU A 87 -51.25 8.56 -6.49
C LEU A 87 -50.12 9.04 -7.41
N ALA A 88 -49.60 10.24 -7.21
CA ALA A 88 -48.52 10.80 -8.02
C ALA A 88 -47.36 11.31 -7.16
N LYS A 89 -46.11 11.25 -7.67
CA LYS A 89 -44.93 11.80 -7.00
C LYS A 89 -44.65 13.22 -7.51
N PHE A 90 -44.68 14.19 -6.61
CA PHE A 90 -44.39 15.60 -6.87
C PHE A 90 -42.95 15.95 -6.47
N TYR A 91 -42.22 16.63 -7.35
CA TYR A 91 -40.88 17.16 -7.09
C TYR A 91 -40.82 18.66 -7.39
N GLY A 92 -40.38 19.46 -6.43
CA GLY A 92 -40.14 20.90 -6.61
C GLY A 92 -38.68 21.26 -6.33
N SER A 93 -38.11 22.15 -7.15
CA SER A 93 -36.70 22.51 -7.06
C SER A 93 -36.38 23.65 -6.09
N LEU A 94 -37.39 24.31 -5.51
CA LEU A 94 -37.21 25.44 -4.58
C LEU A 94 -38.20 25.34 -3.40
N PRO A 95 -37.84 25.88 -2.21
CA PRO A 95 -38.74 25.93 -1.08
C PRO A 95 -39.89 26.91 -1.34
N GLY A 96 -41.04 26.68 -0.72
CA GLY A 96 -42.24 27.51 -0.84
C GLY A 96 -43.51 26.69 -1.08
N GLU A 97 -44.61 27.40 -1.26
CA GLU A 97 -45.93 26.81 -1.50
C GLU A 97 -46.17 26.56 -2.99
N TYR A 98 -46.74 25.39 -3.28
CA TYR A 98 -47.18 24.96 -4.59
C TYR A 98 -48.67 24.61 -4.51
N THR A 99 -49.45 25.01 -5.52
CA THR A 99 -50.83 24.58 -5.65
C THR A 99 -50.91 23.59 -6.80
N VAL A 100 -51.44 22.40 -6.51
CA VAL A 100 -51.61 21.34 -7.52
C VAL A 100 -53.09 20.99 -7.60
N LYS A 101 -53.61 20.96 -8.82
CA LYS A 101 -54.99 20.64 -9.15
C LYS A 101 -55.10 19.20 -9.62
N LEU A 102 -55.99 18.43 -9.00
CA LEU A 102 -56.50 17.17 -9.52
C LEU A 102 -57.70 17.45 -10.42
N THR A 103 -57.74 16.81 -11.60
CA THR A 103 -58.94 16.72 -12.44
C THR A 103 -59.30 15.24 -12.61
N ILE A 104 -60.52 14.86 -12.27
CA ILE A 104 -61.05 13.53 -12.60
C ILE A 104 -62.02 13.62 -13.77
N SER A 105 -62.04 12.62 -14.65
CA SER A 105 -62.87 12.64 -15.87
C SER A 105 -63.55 11.30 -16.16
N TYR A 106 -64.83 11.35 -16.54
CA TYR A 106 -65.61 10.21 -17.02
C TYR A 106 -66.55 10.64 -18.15
N LEU A 107 -66.29 10.14 -19.36
CA LEU A 107 -66.96 10.59 -20.60
C LEU A 107 -66.83 12.11 -20.76
N THR A 108 -67.94 12.85 -20.68
CA THR A 108 -67.99 14.32 -20.75
C THR A 108 -67.97 15.00 -19.39
N TRP A 109 -68.09 14.23 -18.29
CA TRP A 109 -68.08 14.77 -16.94
C TRP A 109 -66.65 14.96 -16.45
N GLN A 110 -66.43 16.08 -15.76
CA GLN A 110 -65.19 16.37 -15.07
C GLN A 110 -65.50 16.98 -13.71
N ASP A 111 -64.65 16.72 -12.73
CA ASP A 111 -64.63 17.47 -11.49
C ASP A 111 -63.17 17.75 -11.09
N THR A 112 -62.94 18.82 -10.33
CA THR A 112 -61.59 19.25 -9.96
C THR A 112 -61.48 19.63 -8.50
N ASP A 113 -60.34 19.33 -7.90
CA ASP A 113 -59.99 19.75 -6.54
C ASP A 113 -58.52 20.19 -6.50
N THR A 114 -58.13 20.96 -5.49
CA THR A 114 -56.75 21.47 -5.35
C THR A 114 -56.17 21.17 -3.99
N VAL A 115 -54.89 20.80 -3.96
CA VAL A 115 -54.10 20.61 -2.75
C VAL A 115 -52.93 21.60 -2.71
N ILE A 116 -52.62 22.07 -1.50
CA ILE A 116 -51.45 22.92 -1.23
C ILE A 116 -50.31 22.03 -0.73
N LEU A 117 -49.13 22.19 -1.33
CA LEU A 117 -47.90 21.54 -0.92
C LEU A 117 -46.87 22.58 -0.49
N THR A 118 -46.32 22.43 0.72
CA THR A 118 -45.27 23.32 1.24
C THR A 118 -43.93 22.60 1.27
N LEU A 119 -42.98 23.04 0.43
CA LEU A 119 -41.62 22.50 0.42
C LEU A 119 -40.68 23.32 1.30
N THR A 120 -39.85 22.64 2.09
CA THR A 120 -38.79 23.26 2.92
C THR A 120 -37.40 22.91 2.40
N ALA A 121 -36.41 23.77 2.68
CA ALA A 121 -35.04 23.67 2.17
C ALA A 121 -34.10 22.82 3.06
N ASP A 122 -34.64 21.95 3.91
CA ASP A 122 -33.82 21.15 4.81
C ASP A 122 -33.02 20.12 4.01
N ALA A 123 -31.69 20.14 4.16
CA ALA A 123 -30.81 19.25 3.41
C ALA A 123 -30.85 17.81 3.93
N GLU A 124 -31.21 17.62 5.20
CA GLU A 124 -31.36 16.31 5.83
C GLU A 124 -32.68 16.24 6.61
N PRO A 125 -33.77 15.71 6.01
CA PRO A 125 -35.07 15.68 6.65
C PRO A 125 -35.07 14.84 7.93
N SER A 126 -35.68 15.36 9.00
CA SER A 126 -35.81 14.63 10.27
C SER A 126 -36.76 13.42 10.18
N LEU A 127 -37.68 13.40 9.22
CA LEU A 127 -38.52 12.25 8.91
C LEU A 127 -38.65 12.11 7.40
N LEU A 128 -38.21 10.97 6.84
CA LEU A 128 -38.27 10.69 5.41
C LEU A 128 -38.60 9.22 5.16
N ALA A 129 -39.72 8.97 4.49
CA ALA A 129 -40.08 7.63 4.01
C ALA A 129 -39.31 7.31 2.74
N VAL A 130 -38.70 6.13 2.71
CA VAL A 130 -38.01 5.58 1.54
C VAL A 130 -38.49 4.14 1.37
N ALA A 131 -39.38 3.89 0.42
CA ALA A 131 -40.03 2.60 0.19
C ALA A 131 -39.17 1.63 -0.64
N GLY A 132 -38.04 2.10 -1.16
CA GLY A 132 -37.16 1.37 -2.06
C GLY A 132 -37.52 1.56 -3.53
N GLU A 133 -36.63 1.09 -4.39
CA GLU A 133 -36.75 1.24 -5.85
C GLU A 133 -37.84 0.36 -6.45
N ASP A 134 -38.46 0.87 -7.51
CA ASP A 134 -39.29 0.08 -8.40
C ASP A 134 -38.47 -1.09 -8.96
N ARG A 135 -39.05 -2.30 -8.90
CA ARG A 135 -38.30 -3.51 -9.24
C ARG A 135 -39.14 -4.56 -9.93
N PHE A 136 -38.48 -5.35 -10.76
CA PHE A 136 -39.02 -6.54 -11.39
C PHE A 136 -38.60 -7.76 -10.58
N GLN A 137 -39.54 -8.65 -10.28
CA GLN A 137 -39.28 -9.86 -9.50
C GLN A 137 -40.19 -10.99 -10.00
N GLU A 138 -39.69 -12.21 -10.21
CA GLU A 138 -40.58 -13.33 -10.56
C GLU A 138 -41.49 -13.72 -9.38
N ILE A 139 -42.72 -14.16 -9.69
CA ILE A 139 -43.64 -14.66 -8.67
C ILE A 139 -43.00 -15.79 -7.86
N GLY A 140 -43.11 -15.74 -6.54
CA GLY A 140 -42.54 -16.73 -5.63
C GLY A 140 -43.07 -16.58 -4.21
N GLY A 141 -42.25 -16.93 -3.21
CA GLY A 141 -42.60 -16.86 -1.79
C GLY A 141 -42.81 -15.42 -1.28
N ALA A 142 -42.45 -15.17 -0.02
CA ALA A 142 -42.56 -13.84 0.57
C ALA A 142 -41.58 -12.87 -0.13
N MET A 143 -42.08 -11.75 -0.62
CA MET A 143 -41.30 -10.68 -1.25
C MET A 143 -41.12 -9.52 -0.27
N ALA A 144 -39.89 -9.10 -0.03
CA ALA A 144 -39.58 -8.08 0.97
C ALA A 144 -40.05 -6.67 0.55
N LEU A 145 -40.72 -5.93 1.43
CA LEU A 145 -40.82 -4.47 1.34
C LEU A 145 -39.84 -3.92 2.35
N ASN A 146 -38.90 -3.09 1.88
CA ASN A 146 -37.81 -2.62 2.72
C ASN A 146 -37.81 -1.10 2.79
N GLY A 147 -38.16 -0.59 3.97
CA GLY A 147 -38.14 0.82 4.33
C GLY A 147 -36.93 1.22 5.17
N SER A 148 -35.92 0.37 5.34
CA SER A 148 -34.75 0.58 6.23
C SER A 148 -33.98 1.86 5.91
N ALA A 149 -33.99 2.30 4.65
CA ALA A 149 -33.36 3.54 4.19
C ALA A 149 -34.11 4.81 4.64
N SER A 150 -35.25 4.67 5.32
CA SER A 150 -36.03 5.78 5.85
C SER A 150 -35.32 6.48 7.01
N VAL A 151 -35.47 7.81 7.09
CA VAL A 151 -34.99 8.61 8.23
C VAL A 151 -36.09 8.71 9.27
N LEU A 152 -35.77 8.37 10.53
CA LEU A 152 -36.72 8.28 11.65
C LEU A 152 -36.35 9.18 12.85
N ASN A 153 -35.77 10.36 12.60
CA ASN A 153 -35.36 11.28 13.65
C ASN A 153 -36.59 12.01 14.25
N GLY A 154 -37.28 11.34 15.18
CA GLY A 154 -38.44 11.87 15.91
C GLY A 154 -38.84 10.98 17.10
N ALA A 155 -39.64 11.51 18.03
CA ALA A 155 -40.20 10.70 19.11
C ALA A 155 -41.26 9.72 18.55
N SER A 156 -41.23 8.45 18.97
CA SER A 156 -42.19 7.38 18.62
C SER A 156 -42.79 7.47 17.21
N VAL A 157 -42.02 7.10 16.18
CA VAL A 157 -42.48 7.07 14.79
C VAL A 157 -43.42 5.90 14.56
N GLN A 158 -44.60 6.17 13.99
CA GLN A 158 -45.52 5.15 13.46
C GLN A 158 -45.15 4.83 12.01
N ILE A 159 -45.01 3.54 11.71
CA ILE A 159 -44.71 3.00 10.38
C ILE A 159 -45.95 2.25 9.89
N LEU A 160 -46.32 2.44 8.62
CA LEU A 160 -47.39 1.69 7.99
C LEU A 160 -47.08 1.42 6.52
N TRP A 161 -47.06 0.15 6.15
CA TRP A 161 -47.07 -0.32 4.77
C TRP A 161 -48.50 -0.66 4.32
N GLU A 162 -48.90 -0.11 3.17
CA GLU A 162 -50.22 -0.31 2.58
C GLU A 162 -50.09 -0.80 1.14
N ASN A 163 -50.97 -1.73 0.73
CA ASN A 163 -51.13 -2.07 -0.68
C ASN A 163 -52.06 -1.03 -1.33
N VAL A 164 -51.54 -0.27 -2.28
CA VAL A 164 -52.29 0.75 -3.03
C VAL A 164 -53.05 0.11 -4.19
N SER A 165 -52.34 -0.70 -4.98
CA SER A 165 -52.93 -1.42 -6.10
C SER A 165 -52.29 -2.78 -6.29
N LYS A 166 -53.02 -3.68 -6.93
CA LYS A 166 -52.61 -5.05 -7.23
C LYS A 166 -53.30 -5.55 -8.50
N PRO A 167 -52.79 -6.60 -9.15
CA PRO A 167 -53.42 -7.17 -10.33
C PRO A 167 -54.84 -7.69 -10.03
N GLN A 168 -55.70 -7.66 -11.04
CA GLN A 168 -57.08 -8.16 -10.92
C GLN A 168 -57.08 -9.63 -10.47
N ASN A 169 -57.90 -9.96 -9.48
CA ASN A 169 -57.97 -11.29 -8.83
C ASN A 169 -56.73 -11.70 -8.00
N SER A 170 -55.74 -10.83 -7.80
CA SER A 170 -54.69 -11.09 -6.82
C SER A 170 -55.20 -10.96 -5.39
N THR A 171 -54.65 -11.73 -4.45
CA THR A 171 -54.65 -11.41 -3.01
C THR A 171 -53.30 -10.83 -2.62
N VAL A 172 -53.29 -9.88 -1.68
CA VAL A 172 -52.07 -9.31 -1.10
C VAL A 172 -52.25 -9.22 0.40
N THR A 173 -51.33 -9.79 1.15
CA THR A 173 -51.26 -9.63 2.60
C THR A 173 -49.84 -9.22 2.95
N ILE A 174 -49.68 -8.06 3.58
CA ILE A 174 -48.40 -7.56 4.07
C ILE A 174 -48.21 -8.11 5.49
N GLN A 175 -47.11 -8.79 5.73
CA GLN A 175 -46.80 -9.45 7.00
C GLN A 175 -46.16 -8.46 7.98
N ASN A 176 -46.86 -8.07 9.04
CA ASN A 176 -46.38 -7.07 9.99
C ASN A 176 -46.14 -5.70 9.31
N PRO A 177 -47.20 -5.04 8.78
CA PRO A 177 -47.07 -3.79 8.02
C PRO A 177 -46.54 -2.61 8.83
N SER A 178 -46.37 -2.76 10.15
CA SER A 178 -45.82 -1.73 11.04
C SER A 178 -44.30 -1.82 11.26
N LEU A 179 -43.61 -2.71 10.54
CA LEU A 179 -42.14 -2.81 10.56
C LEU A 179 -41.57 -2.14 9.31
N LEU A 180 -40.37 -1.53 9.41
CA LEU A 180 -39.67 -0.99 8.24
C LEU A 180 -39.37 -2.09 7.22
N GLU A 181 -38.93 -3.24 7.72
CA GLU A 181 -38.70 -4.45 6.93
C GLU A 181 -39.88 -5.39 7.13
N THR A 182 -40.64 -5.59 6.06
CA THR A 182 -41.81 -6.46 6.02
C THR A 182 -41.77 -7.28 4.74
N SER A 183 -42.76 -8.12 4.50
CA SER A 183 -42.90 -8.84 3.25
C SER A 183 -44.36 -8.99 2.87
N PHE A 184 -44.62 -9.27 1.60
CA PHE A 184 -45.95 -9.65 1.12
C PHE A 184 -45.85 -10.89 0.24
N ASN A 185 -46.96 -11.60 0.09
CA ASN A 185 -47.05 -12.76 -0.79
C ASN A 185 -47.98 -12.44 -1.97
N PRO A 186 -47.46 -12.21 -3.19
CA PRO A 186 -48.31 -12.07 -4.37
C PRO A 186 -48.90 -13.43 -4.77
N SER A 187 -50.19 -13.48 -5.11
CA SER A 187 -50.83 -14.71 -5.56
C SER A 187 -50.75 -14.93 -7.07
N ILE A 188 -50.45 -13.89 -7.86
CA ILE A 188 -50.33 -13.93 -9.33
C ILE A 188 -49.24 -12.97 -9.82
N ALA A 189 -48.88 -13.05 -11.10
CA ALA A 189 -48.02 -12.07 -11.75
C ALA A 189 -48.79 -10.77 -12.05
N GLY A 190 -48.06 -9.66 -12.14
CA GLY A 190 -48.55 -8.33 -12.48
C GLY A 190 -47.95 -7.24 -11.59
N GLU A 191 -48.40 -6.00 -11.78
CA GLU A 191 -47.92 -4.85 -11.01
C GLU A 191 -48.60 -4.72 -9.65
N TYR A 192 -47.78 -4.57 -8.61
CA TYR A 192 -48.20 -4.26 -7.24
C TYR A 192 -47.61 -2.91 -6.84
N LEU A 193 -48.41 -2.02 -6.30
CA LEU A 193 -47.97 -0.72 -5.78
C LEU A 193 -48.15 -0.71 -4.26
N PHE A 194 -47.09 -0.36 -3.54
CA PHE A 194 -47.10 -0.24 -2.08
C PHE A 194 -46.76 1.17 -1.65
N LYS A 195 -47.37 1.62 -0.55
CA LYS A 195 -47.10 2.91 0.10
C LYS A 195 -46.52 2.67 1.48
N LEU A 196 -45.35 3.26 1.74
CA LEU A 196 -44.78 3.40 3.08
C LEU A 196 -45.18 4.76 3.63
N SER A 197 -45.85 4.78 4.79
CA SER A 197 -46.20 6.00 5.51
C SER A 197 -45.47 6.04 6.87
N LEU A 198 -44.79 7.14 7.14
CA LEU A 198 -44.15 7.44 8.42
C LEU A 198 -44.84 8.64 9.07
N THR A 199 -45.19 8.52 10.35
CA THR A 199 -45.81 9.62 11.12
C THR A 199 -45.10 9.81 12.47
N SER A 200 -44.67 11.03 12.76
CA SER A 200 -44.02 11.41 14.02
C SER A 200 -44.60 12.72 14.54
N GLY A 201 -45.57 12.64 15.46
CA GLY A 201 -46.32 13.81 15.91
C GLY A 201 -47.11 14.43 14.77
N VAL A 202 -46.77 15.66 14.38
CA VAL A 202 -47.38 16.36 13.23
C VAL A 202 -46.68 16.09 11.89
N LEU A 203 -45.47 15.51 11.91
CA LEU A 203 -44.71 15.22 10.70
C LEU A 203 -45.25 13.95 10.04
N LYS A 204 -45.43 14.01 8.73
CA LYS A 204 -45.78 12.86 7.87
C LYS A 204 -44.83 12.82 6.68
N SER A 205 -44.40 11.63 6.31
CA SER A 205 -43.64 11.39 5.08
C SER A 205 -44.11 10.08 4.44
N GLN A 206 -44.17 10.04 3.12
CA GLN A 206 -44.69 8.90 2.37
C GLN A 206 -43.85 8.64 1.13
N ASP A 207 -43.71 7.37 0.75
CA ASP A 207 -43.09 6.96 -0.50
C ASP A 207 -43.78 5.74 -1.09
N LEU A 208 -43.66 5.58 -2.41
CA LEU A 208 -44.25 4.49 -3.18
C LEU A 208 -43.16 3.61 -3.79
N VAL A 209 -43.39 2.30 -3.77
CA VAL A 209 -42.59 1.30 -4.49
C VAL A 209 -43.49 0.44 -5.35
N LYS A 210 -43.16 0.34 -6.64
CA LYS A 210 -43.80 -0.56 -7.59
C LYS A 210 -42.99 -1.86 -7.71
N ILE A 211 -43.65 -2.99 -7.47
CA ILE A 211 -43.08 -4.31 -7.69
C ILE A 211 -43.82 -4.96 -8.85
N THR A 212 -43.14 -5.09 -9.98
CA THR A 212 -43.65 -5.81 -11.15
C THR A 212 -43.33 -7.30 -10.99
N VAL A 213 -44.35 -8.07 -10.66
CA VAL A 213 -44.23 -9.52 -10.48
C VAL A 213 -44.33 -10.21 -11.84
N LEU A 214 -43.30 -10.91 -12.28
CA LEU A 214 -43.26 -11.62 -13.56
C LEU A 214 -43.79 -13.06 -13.41
N GLU A 215 -44.37 -13.63 -14.47
CA GLU A 215 -44.79 -15.05 -14.47
C GLU A 215 -43.58 -15.97 -14.24
N GLY A 216 -43.71 -16.88 -13.27
CA GLY A 216 -42.56 -17.59 -12.71
C GLY A 216 -42.15 -18.83 -13.50
N GLY A 217 -40.87 -18.87 -13.88
CA GLY A 217 -40.13 -20.07 -14.25
C GLY A 217 -39.39 -20.66 -13.04
N SER A 218 -40.10 -20.99 -11.95
CA SER A 218 -39.57 -21.76 -10.79
C SER A 218 -38.30 -21.28 -10.06
N ASN A 219 -37.75 -20.08 -10.26
CA ASN A 219 -36.64 -19.57 -9.42
C ASN A 219 -36.65 -18.04 -9.32
N GLN A 220 -36.93 -17.49 -8.13
CA GLN A 220 -36.69 -16.07 -7.85
C GLN A 220 -35.21 -15.74 -8.08
N GLY A 221 -34.93 -15.01 -9.17
CA GLY A 221 -33.58 -14.57 -9.54
C GLY A 221 -33.16 -13.25 -8.89
N PRO A 222 -31.88 -12.88 -9.02
CA PRO A 222 -31.34 -11.62 -8.50
C PRO A 222 -31.96 -10.38 -9.19
N ILE A 223 -31.99 -9.25 -8.48
CA ILE A 223 -32.31 -7.93 -9.03
C ILE A 223 -31.20 -7.50 -10.00
N ILE A 224 -31.56 -7.19 -11.24
CA ILE A 224 -30.59 -6.82 -12.27
C ILE A 224 -30.09 -5.38 -12.08
N ILE A 225 -28.77 -5.20 -12.14
CA ILE A 225 -28.11 -3.91 -12.29
C ILE A 225 -27.39 -3.90 -13.64
N ASN A 226 -27.78 -3.00 -14.53
CA ASN A 226 -27.33 -2.99 -15.93
C ASN A 226 -26.99 -1.58 -16.46
N ALA A 227 -26.91 -0.60 -15.56
CA ALA A 227 -26.61 0.80 -15.88
C ALA A 227 -25.88 1.46 -14.71
N ASP A 228 -25.20 2.57 -15.00
CA ASP A 228 -24.51 3.40 -14.01
C ASP A 228 -25.47 3.88 -12.91
N ILE A 229 -24.92 4.02 -11.70
CA ILE A 229 -25.61 4.57 -10.53
C ILE A 229 -25.30 6.06 -10.50
N LEU A 230 -26.28 6.87 -10.90
CA LEU A 230 -26.17 8.33 -11.03
C LEU A 230 -26.84 9.11 -9.89
N GLN A 231 -27.53 8.41 -9.00
CA GLN A 231 -28.15 8.94 -7.78
C GLN A 231 -27.88 7.98 -6.64
N ASP A 232 -27.98 8.47 -5.40
CA ASP A 232 -27.76 7.66 -4.20
C ASP A 232 -28.64 6.42 -4.23
N ARG A 233 -28.02 5.26 -3.98
CA ARG A 233 -28.68 3.96 -4.07
C ARG A 233 -28.29 3.08 -2.90
N THR A 234 -29.28 2.50 -2.25
CA THR A 234 -29.09 1.50 -1.19
C THR A 234 -29.43 0.11 -1.72
N LEU A 235 -28.48 -0.82 -1.61
CA LEU A 235 -28.68 -2.24 -1.86
C LEU A 235 -29.00 -2.93 -0.53
N THR A 236 -30.13 -3.61 -0.48
CA THR A 236 -30.68 -4.25 0.70
C THR A 236 -30.66 -5.77 0.54
N ASN A 237 -30.64 -6.51 1.65
CA ASN A 237 -30.65 -7.98 1.60
C ASN A 237 -32.04 -8.47 1.17
N VAL A 238 -32.13 -9.07 -0.02
CA VAL A 238 -33.38 -9.51 -0.64
C VAL A 238 -33.75 -10.92 -0.19
N PHE A 239 -32.77 -11.81 -0.11
CA PHE A 239 -32.94 -13.24 0.19
C PHE A 239 -32.52 -13.60 1.62
N VAL A 240 -33.16 -12.99 2.61
CA VAL A 240 -32.83 -13.14 4.05
C VAL A 240 -32.86 -14.59 4.58
N THR A 241 -33.67 -15.49 4.00
CA THR A 241 -33.74 -16.91 4.41
C THR A 241 -32.89 -17.84 3.54
N GLU A 242 -32.37 -17.35 2.41
CA GLU A 242 -31.58 -18.12 1.45
C GLU A 242 -30.25 -17.40 1.21
N SER A 243 -29.43 -17.34 2.27
CA SER A 243 -28.20 -16.55 2.34
C SER A 243 -27.13 -16.89 1.28
N ASP A 244 -27.33 -17.94 0.49
CA ASP A 244 -26.46 -18.29 -0.63
C ASP A 244 -26.90 -17.71 -1.98
N LYS A 245 -28.14 -17.24 -2.11
CA LYS A 245 -28.64 -16.63 -3.34
C LYS A 245 -28.01 -15.26 -3.57
N LEU A 246 -27.92 -14.88 -4.84
CA LEU A 246 -27.53 -13.54 -5.24
C LEU A 246 -28.74 -12.61 -5.07
N ASP A 247 -28.59 -11.52 -4.32
CA ASP A 247 -29.60 -10.46 -4.23
C ASP A 247 -29.61 -9.61 -5.49
N TYR A 248 -28.42 -9.32 -6.02
CA TYR A 248 -28.22 -8.49 -7.21
C TYR A 248 -27.32 -9.18 -8.23
N LEU A 249 -27.56 -8.92 -9.51
CA LEU A 249 -26.72 -9.39 -10.60
C LEU A 249 -26.37 -8.22 -11.52
N VAL A 250 -25.08 -7.92 -11.58
CA VAL A 250 -24.49 -6.93 -12.48
C VAL A 250 -24.27 -7.58 -13.84
N THR A 251 -24.94 -7.06 -14.86
CA THR A 251 -24.96 -7.66 -16.22
C THR A 251 -24.20 -6.84 -17.27
N LYS A 252 -23.73 -5.65 -16.90
CA LYS A 252 -22.86 -4.76 -17.67
C LYS A 252 -21.90 -4.07 -16.71
N ASP A 253 -20.86 -3.44 -17.22
CA ASP A 253 -20.05 -2.55 -16.38
C ASP A 253 -20.90 -1.45 -15.77
N VAL A 254 -20.73 -1.26 -14.45
CA VAL A 254 -21.48 -0.28 -13.67
C VAL A 254 -20.49 0.68 -13.02
N ALA A 255 -20.70 1.97 -13.21
CA ALA A 255 -20.02 3.01 -12.46
C ALA A 255 -20.97 3.74 -11.51
N VAL A 256 -20.48 4.06 -10.31
CA VAL A 256 -21.13 4.99 -9.38
C VAL A 256 -20.56 6.38 -9.64
N ARG A 257 -21.39 7.33 -10.10
CA ARG A 257 -20.96 8.66 -10.55
C ARG A 257 -21.79 9.75 -9.90
N GLY A 258 -21.14 10.67 -9.19
CA GLY A 258 -21.82 11.78 -8.51
C GLY A 258 -22.86 11.34 -7.48
N ALA A 259 -22.74 10.09 -7.00
CA ALA A 259 -23.72 9.40 -6.18
C ALA A 259 -23.02 8.53 -5.14
N LYS A 260 -23.80 8.10 -4.14
CA LYS A 260 -23.38 7.18 -3.09
C LYS A 260 -24.05 5.82 -3.23
N LEU A 261 -23.24 4.77 -3.30
CA LEU A 261 -23.71 3.38 -3.21
C LEU A 261 -23.60 2.90 -1.76
N THR A 262 -24.74 2.67 -1.11
CA THR A 262 -24.81 2.06 0.22
C THR A 262 -25.17 0.58 0.08
N ILE A 263 -24.48 -0.31 0.79
CA ILE A 263 -24.72 -1.76 0.75
C ILE A 263 -24.89 -2.26 2.18
N GLU A 264 -26.07 -2.81 2.46
CA GLU A 264 -26.44 -3.31 3.79
C GLU A 264 -25.84 -4.69 4.10
N PRO A 265 -25.72 -5.05 5.39
CA PRO A 265 -25.26 -6.38 5.81
C PRO A 265 -26.02 -7.54 5.15
N GLY A 266 -25.29 -8.59 4.78
CA GLY A 266 -25.85 -9.81 4.19
C GLY A 266 -26.08 -9.76 2.67
N VAL A 267 -25.93 -8.59 2.04
CA VAL A 267 -26.11 -8.44 0.59
C VAL A 267 -25.06 -9.22 -0.20
N ARG A 268 -25.51 -9.99 -1.19
CA ARG A 268 -24.70 -10.71 -2.17
C ARG A 268 -24.92 -10.17 -3.58
N ILE A 269 -23.83 -9.74 -4.21
CA ILE A 269 -23.83 -9.16 -5.56
C ILE A 269 -23.02 -10.09 -6.47
N GLY A 270 -23.69 -10.62 -7.49
CA GLY A 270 -23.09 -11.39 -8.56
C GLY A 270 -22.69 -10.51 -9.74
N PHE A 271 -21.64 -10.89 -10.45
CA PHE A 271 -21.19 -10.23 -11.67
C PHE A 271 -21.17 -11.23 -12.83
N GLU A 272 -21.76 -10.85 -13.97
CA GLU A 272 -21.62 -11.59 -15.23
C GLU A 272 -20.16 -11.55 -15.72
N GLU A 273 -19.83 -12.48 -16.62
CA GLU A 273 -18.45 -12.67 -17.06
C GLU A 273 -17.86 -11.39 -17.67
N GLY A 274 -16.73 -10.94 -17.12
CA GLY A 274 -16.04 -9.73 -17.56
C GLY A 274 -16.76 -8.41 -17.33
N THR A 275 -17.70 -8.36 -16.39
CA THR A 275 -18.27 -7.10 -15.89
C THR A 275 -17.50 -6.60 -14.67
N GLY A 276 -17.52 -5.29 -14.42
CA GLY A 276 -16.85 -4.66 -13.27
C GLY A 276 -17.70 -3.61 -12.55
N LEU A 277 -17.23 -3.22 -11.36
CA LEU A 277 -17.78 -2.11 -10.58
C LEU A 277 -16.73 -1.01 -10.43
N THR A 278 -17.05 0.20 -10.88
CA THR A 278 -16.20 1.37 -10.71
C THR A 278 -16.83 2.39 -9.76
N ILE A 279 -16.14 2.77 -8.69
CA ILE A 279 -16.50 3.94 -7.90
C ILE A 279 -15.75 5.14 -8.49
N ALA A 280 -16.44 5.95 -9.30
CA ALA A 280 -15.80 7.04 -10.05
C ALA A 280 -15.27 8.15 -9.13
N GLU A 281 -14.46 9.07 -9.68
CA GLU A 281 -13.78 10.14 -8.93
C GLU A 281 -14.71 10.95 -8.00
N ASN A 282 -15.93 11.22 -8.46
CA ASN A 282 -16.96 11.97 -7.74
C ASN A 282 -18.05 11.08 -7.09
N GLY A 283 -17.94 9.75 -7.17
CA GLY A 283 -18.85 8.81 -6.48
C GLY A 283 -18.34 8.41 -5.10
N SER A 284 -19.14 7.67 -4.34
CA SER A 284 -18.72 7.05 -3.07
C SER A 284 -19.37 5.68 -2.86
N MET A 285 -18.77 4.86 -2.00
CA MET A 285 -19.33 3.58 -1.59
C MET A 285 -19.23 3.42 -0.08
N LYS A 286 -20.32 2.97 0.53
CA LYS A 286 -20.40 2.56 1.93
C LYS A 286 -20.90 1.12 1.99
N ALA A 287 -20.02 0.21 2.38
CA ALA A 287 -20.35 -1.20 2.55
C ALA A 287 -19.82 -1.61 3.92
N TYR A 288 -20.72 -1.73 4.91
CA TYR A 288 -20.32 -1.87 6.30
C TYR A 288 -21.12 -2.96 7.00
N THR A 289 -20.41 -3.94 7.52
CA THR A 289 -20.94 -4.93 8.46
C THR A 289 -19.87 -5.31 9.47
N LEU A 290 -20.29 -5.56 10.72
CA LEU A 290 -19.49 -6.23 11.74
C LEU A 290 -19.84 -7.72 11.87
N LEU A 291 -20.92 -8.16 11.23
CA LEU A 291 -21.43 -9.52 11.26
C LEU A 291 -20.76 -10.38 10.18
N VAL A 292 -19.43 -10.39 10.14
CA VAL A 292 -18.66 -10.99 9.04
C VAL A 292 -18.85 -12.50 8.88
N ASP A 293 -19.27 -13.19 9.93
CA ASP A 293 -19.50 -14.65 9.91
C ASP A 293 -20.95 -15.02 9.60
N THR A 294 -21.92 -14.13 9.87
CA THR A 294 -23.35 -14.43 9.74
C THR A 294 -24.05 -13.64 8.64
N SER A 295 -23.54 -12.45 8.31
CA SER A 295 -24.11 -11.53 7.32
C SER A 295 -23.02 -10.71 6.62
N PRO A 296 -22.04 -11.37 5.97
CA PRO A 296 -21.03 -10.68 5.18
C PRO A 296 -21.66 -10.00 3.96
N ILE A 297 -21.04 -8.93 3.49
CA ILE A 297 -21.37 -8.34 2.19
C ILE A 297 -20.46 -9.00 1.15
N VAL A 298 -21.02 -9.65 0.13
CA VAL A 298 -20.24 -10.47 -0.80
C VAL A 298 -20.34 -9.94 -2.23
N PHE A 299 -19.18 -9.68 -2.84
CA PHE A 299 -19.01 -9.43 -4.27
C PHE A 299 -18.37 -10.66 -4.91
N GLN A 300 -19.06 -11.29 -5.85
CA GLN A 300 -18.62 -12.56 -6.45
C GLN A 300 -18.98 -12.69 -7.92
N GLY A 301 -18.28 -13.57 -8.64
CA GLY A 301 -18.70 -13.98 -9.97
C GLY A 301 -20.03 -14.72 -9.92
N LYS A 302 -20.83 -14.63 -10.98
CA LYS A 302 -22.02 -15.46 -11.14
C LYS A 302 -21.69 -16.95 -11.09
N GLU A 303 -20.51 -17.31 -11.60
CA GLU A 303 -19.92 -18.63 -11.45
C GLU A 303 -18.66 -18.55 -10.59
N ALA A 304 -18.42 -19.58 -9.78
CA ALA A 304 -17.27 -19.67 -8.88
C ALA A 304 -15.99 -20.04 -9.64
N GLN A 305 -15.47 -19.09 -10.42
CA GLN A 305 -14.23 -19.22 -11.19
C GLN A 305 -13.33 -18.01 -10.95
N LYS A 306 -12.05 -18.24 -10.65
CA LYS A 306 -11.08 -17.13 -10.50
C LYS A 306 -10.99 -16.34 -11.81
N GLY A 307 -11.17 -15.03 -11.74
CA GLY A 307 -11.13 -14.16 -12.93
C GLY A 307 -12.39 -14.22 -13.78
N TYR A 308 -13.53 -14.63 -13.22
CA TYR A 308 -14.82 -14.62 -13.92
C TYR A 308 -15.24 -13.19 -14.29
N TRP A 309 -15.08 -12.26 -13.35
CA TRP A 309 -15.43 -10.85 -13.51
C TRP A 309 -14.21 -9.93 -13.30
N ASP A 310 -14.33 -8.66 -13.65
CA ASP A 310 -13.18 -7.75 -13.76
C ASP A 310 -12.59 -7.38 -12.39
N GLY A 311 -13.44 -7.19 -11.38
CA GLY A 311 -13.09 -6.71 -10.04
C GLY A 311 -13.68 -5.33 -9.74
N ILE A 312 -13.31 -4.79 -8.57
CA ILE A 312 -13.74 -3.45 -8.13
C ILE A 312 -12.61 -2.45 -8.37
N GLN A 313 -12.94 -1.31 -8.99
CA GLN A 313 -12.02 -0.19 -9.15
C GLN A 313 -12.51 1.02 -8.34
N ILE A 314 -11.69 1.51 -7.42
CA ILE A 314 -11.94 2.73 -6.66
C ILE A 314 -11.11 3.86 -7.26
N LEU A 315 -11.79 4.79 -7.92
CA LEU A 315 -11.23 6.06 -8.42
C LEU A 315 -11.63 7.26 -7.56
N SER A 316 -12.63 7.08 -6.68
CA SER A 316 -13.14 8.14 -5.81
C SER A 316 -12.05 8.86 -5.02
N GLN A 317 -12.11 10.19 -5.08
CA GLN A 317 -11.27 11.09 -4.28
C GLN A 317 -12.02 11.65 -3.05
N ASN A 318 -13.34 11.39 -2.98
CA ASN A 318 -14.12 11.66 -1.79
C ASN A 318 -13.56 10.84 -0.62
N PRO A 319 -13.65 11.33 0.63
CA PRO A 319 -13.30 10.50 1.79
C PRO A 319 -14.07 9.18 1.71
N ALA A 320 -13.37 8.04 1.75
CA ALA A 320 -14.03 6.75 1.83
C ALA A 320 -14.88 6.75 3.11
N GLU A 321 -16.19 6.51 2.99
CA GLU A 321 -17.06 6.53 4.16
C GLU A 321 -16.73 5.35 5.08
N TYR A 322 -17.05 4.10 4.72
CA TYR A 322 -16.57 2.90 5.44
C TYR A 322 -16.72 1.66 4.52
N ILE A 323 -15.62 0.97 4.21
CA ILE A 323 -15.66 -0.39 3.62
C ILE A 323 -15.16 -1.37 4.67
N SER A 324 -16.08 -2.13 5.27
CA SER A 324 -15.82 -3.06 6.36
C SER A 324 -16.64 -4.33 6.22
N GLY A 325 -16.02 -5.48 6.46
CA GLY A 325 -16.74 -6.75 6.49
C GLY A 325 -17.18 -7.27 5.12
N ILE A 326 -16.50 -6.84 4.06
CA ILE A 326 -16.81 -7.30 2.70
C ILE A 326 -16.01 -8.54 2.32
N VAL A 327 -16.51 -9.31 1.36
CA VAL A 327 -15.80 -10.39 0.69
C VAL A 327 -15.73 -10.07 -0.80
N ILE A 328 -14.53 -10.06 -1.39
CA ILE A 328 -14.32 -9.97 -2.84
C ILE A 328 -13.70 -11.28 -3.31
N ARG A 329 -14.40 -11.98 -4.22
CA ARG A 329 -13.97 -13.28 -4.73
C ARG A 329 -14.32 -13.51 -6.19
N ASP A 330 -13.64 -14.48 -6.79
CA ASP A 330 -13.85 -14.93 -8.17
C ASP A 330 -13.57 -13.82 -9.22
N ALA A 331 -12.96 -12.71 -8.80
CA ALA A 331 -12.64 -11.54 -9.62
C ALA A 331 -11.27 -11.69 -10.31
N GLY A 332 -10.87 -10.66 -11.05
CA GLY A 332 -9.52 -10.53 -11.58
C GLY A 332 -9.33 -10.86 -13.05
N LYS A 333 -10.37 -10.74 -13.86
CA LYS A 333 -10.23 -10.82 -15.33
C LYS A 333 -9.29 -9.73 -15.86
N LEU A 334 -9.29 -8.55 -15.23
CA LEU A 334 -8.31 -7.47 -15.46
C LEU A 334 -7.03 -7.58 -14.60
N GLY A 335 -6.85 -8.70 -13.89
CA GLY A 335 -5.65 -8.98 -13.10
C GLY A 335 -5.65 -8.44 -11.67
N TYR A 336 -6.79 -7.99 -11.13
CA TYR A 336 -6.93 -7.57 -9.74
C TYR A 336 -8.30 -7.93 -9.15
N GLY A 337 -8.37 -8.22 -7.84
CA GLY A 337 -9.65 -8.29 -7.14
C GLY A 337 -10.20 -6.90 -6.80
N LEU A 338 -9.36 -6.08 -6.17
CA LEU A 338 -9.64 -4.69 -5.82
C LEU A 338 -8.49 -3.80 -6.31
N LYS A 339 -8.82 -2.73 -7.03
CA LYS A 339 -7.87 -1.71 -7.49
C LYS A 339 -8.16 -0.36 -6.85
N VAL A 340 -7.14 0.27 -6.29
CA VAL A 340 -7.19 1.63 -5.76
C VAL A 340 -6.40 2.54 -6.68
N GLY A 341 -7.11 3.45 -7.35
CA GLY A 341 -6.54 4.36 -8.34
C GLY A 341 -5.68 5.47 -7.74
N SER A 342 -4.95 6.15 -8.63
CA SER A 342 -4.20 7.36 -8.27
C SER A 342 -5.13 8.44 -7.68
N GLY A 343 -4.73 9.04 -6.55
CA GLY A 343 -5.50 10.07 -5.85
C GLY A 343 -6.62 9.51 -4.96
N SER A 344 -6.97 8.23 -5.09
CA SER A 344 -8.05 7.62 -4.34
C SER A 344 -7.63 7.19 -2.95
N LYS A 345 -8.57 7.24 -2.00
CA LYS A 345 -8.37 6.87 -0.59
C LYS A 345 -9.09 5.57 -0.28
N LEU A 346 -8.39 4.59 0.30
CA LEU A 346 -9.00 3.35 0.77
C LEU A 346 -9.13 3.34 2.30
N TYR A 347 -10.35 3.10 2.78
CA TYR A 347 -10.62 2.60 4.13
C TYR A 347 -11.06 1.15 3.98
N LEU A 348 -10.31 0.17 4.49
CA LEU A 348 -10.67 -1.24 4.38
C LEU A 348 -10.39 -1.97 5.70
N THR A 349 -11.44 -2.49 6.34
CA THR A 349 -11.31 -3.25 7.59
C THR A 349 -12.12 -4.53 7.58
N LEU A 350 -11.72 -5.51 8.41
CA LEU A 350 -12.50 -6.75 8.63
C LEU A 350 -12.90 -7.50 7.34
N SER A 351 -12.18 -7.29 6.23
CA SER A 351 -12.61 -7.72 4.90
C SER A 351 -11.78 -8.90 4.39
N GLN A 352 -12.36 -9.69 3.50
CA GLN A 352 -11.72 -10.85 2.88
C GLN A 352 -11.56 -10.65 1.37
N ILE A 353 -10.33 -10.74 0.86
CA ILE A 353 -10.02 -10.67 -0.57
C ILE A 353 -9.39 -11.99 -0.98
N GLU A 354 -10.20 -12.88 -1.55
CA GLU A 354 -9.80 -14.26 -1.77
C GLU A 354 -10.16 -14.81 -3.15
N LYS A 355 -9.41 -15.82 -3.60
CA LYS A 355 -9.71 -16.60 -4.81
C LYS A 355 -9.84 -15.74 -6.08
N ASN A 356 -9.07 -14.65 -6.19
CA ASN A 356 -9.05 -13.83 -7.39
C ASN A 356 -7.93 -14.26 -8.35
N ALA A 357 -8.15 -14.07 -9.65
CA ALA A 357 -7.09 -14.07 -10.63
C ALA A 357 -6.25 -12.78 -10.51
N GLY A 358 -4.95 -12.86 -10.81
CA GLY A 358 -4.02 -11.75 -10.60
C GLY A 358 -3.77 -11.39 -9.13
N VAL A 359 -3.68 -10.09 -8.85
CA VAL A 359 -3.35 -9.54 -7.53
C VAL A 359 -4.63 -9.41 -6.68
N GLY A 360 -4.60 -9.72 -5.39
CA GLY A 360 -5.75 -9.49 -4.51
C GLY A 360 -6.12 -8.01 -4.45
N ILE A 361 -5.19 -7.16 -3.97
CA ILE A 361 -5.34 -5.71 -3.95
C ILE A 361 -4.19 -5.02 -4.70
N LEU A 362 -4.54 -4.19 -5.68
CA LEU A 362 -3.61 -3.36 -6.44
C LEU A 362 -3.74 -1.89 -6.05
N PHE A 363 -2.71 -1.33 -5.44
CA PHE A 363 -2.60 0.12 -5.22
C PHE A 363 -1.78 0.75 -6.35
N GLU A 364 -2.34 1.73 -7.04
CA GLU A 364 -1.61 2.51 -8.04
C GLU A 364 -0.71 3.57 -7.39
N ILE A 365 0.25 4.07 -8.17
CA ILE A 365 1.05 5.23 -7.80
C ILE A 365 0.10 6.41 -7.53
N GLY A 366 0.34 7.14 -6.44
CA GLY A 366 -0.53 8.24 -6.01
C GLY A 366 -1.75 7.86 -5.17
N SER A 367 -2.05 6.56 -4.95
CA SER A 367 -3.14 6.16 -4.05
C SER A 367 -2.83 6.47 -2.56
N MET A 368 -3.85 6.42 -1.71
CA MET A 368 -3.75 6.66 -0.27
C MET A 368 -4.50 5.59 0.54
N ILE A 369 -4.07 5.39 1.78
CA ILE A 369 -4.73 4.52 2.75
C ILE A 369 -5.15 5.37 3.94
N THR A 370 -6.44 5.37 4.24
CA THR A 370 -7.01 6.01 5.43
C THR A 370 -6.94 5.06 6.62
N GLU A 371 -7.29 3.78 6.40
CA GLU A 371 -7.25 2.72 7.42
C GLU A 371 -7.15 1.37 6.72
N PHE A 372 -6.30 0.47 7.24
CA PHE A 372 -6.14 -0.88 6.73
C PHE A 372 -5.77 -1.84 7.85
N LYS A 373 -6.77 -2.55 8.39
CA LYS A 373 -6.56 -3.47 9.52
C LYS A 373 -7.53 -4.63 9.55
N SER A 374 -7.14 -5.71 10.22
CA SER A 374 -7.95 -6.92 10.43
C SER A 374 -8.49 -7.55 9.13
N ASN A 375 -7.78 -7.39 8.01
CA ASN A 375 -8.16 -7.95 6.72
C ASN A 375 -7.57 -9.34 6.50
N LYS A 376 -8.20 -10.18 5.68
CA LYS A 376 -7.69 -11.49 5.25
C LYS A 376 -7.51 -11.50 3.74
N ILE A 377 -6.29 -11.70 3.26
CA ILE A 377 -5.98 -11.70 1.82
C ILE A 377 -5.22 -12.97 1.48
N LYS A 378 -5.84 -13.85 0.69
CA LYS A 378 -5.32 -15.19 0.44
C LYS A 378 -5.79 -15.75 -0.89
N GLU A 379 -5.16 -16.84 -1.35
CA GLU A 379 -5.61 -17.61 -2.51
C GLU A 379 -5.72 -16.82 -3.84
N ASN A 380 -5.02 -15.69 -3.96
CA ASN A 380 -4.93 -14.91 -5.20
C ASN A 380 -3.77 -15.42 -6.07
N THR A 381 -3.95 -15.50 -7.39
CA THR A 381 -3.02 -16.26 -8.25
C THR A 381 -1.64 -15.62 -8.48
N ALA A 382 -1.50 -14.29 -8.39
CA ALA A 382 -0.22 -13.61 -8.65
C ALA A 382 0.48 -13.07 -7.38
N ALA A 383 -0.27 -12.36 -6.54
CA ALA A 383 0.20 -11.85 -5.25
C ALA A 383 -1.01 -11.45 -4.39
N PRO A 384 -0.92 -11.49 -3.05
CA PRO A 384 -1.98 -10.95 -2.22
C PRO A 384 -2.15 -9.44 -2.43
N MET A 385 -1.05 -8.70 -2.53
CA MET A 385 -1.06 -7.25 -2.61
C MET A 385 0.10 -6.74 -3.45
N ARG A 386 -0.16 -5.68 -4.23
CA ARG A 386 0.85 -4.86 -4.89
C ARG A 386 0.68 -3.41 -4.44
N ILE A 387 1.72 -2.84 -3.83
CA ILE A 387 1.61 -1.61 -3.06
C ILE A 387 2.87 -0.73 -3.15
N PRO A 388 2.74 0.60 -3.30
CA PRO A 388 3.84 1.56 -3.13
C PRO A 388 4.54 1.44 -1.76
N ALA A 389 5.89 1.47 -1.75
CA ALA A 389 6.67 1.35 -0.51
C ALA A 389 6.24 2.34 0.59
N ARG A 390 5.92 3.58 0.22
CA ARG A 390 5.44 4.62 1.15
C ARG A 390 4.14 4.27 1.87
N LEU A 391 3.29 3.40 1.31
CA LEU A 391 2.00 3.05 1.91
C LEU A 391 2.08 1.90 2.91
N MET A 392 3.21 1.20 2.99
CA MET A 392 3.37 0.07 3.91
C MET A 392 3.24 0.46 5.39
N GLU A 393 3.57 1.70 5.75
CA GLU A 393 3.37 2.19 7.13
C GLU A 393 1.91 2.26 7.57
N HIS A 394 0.96 2.21 6.62
CA HIS A 394 -0.47 2.24 6.89
C HIS A 394 -1.11 0.85 6.96
N ILE A 395 -0.36 -0.22 6.67
CA ILE A 395 -0.87 -1.59 6.75
C ILE A 395 -0.70 -2.07 8.19
N PHE A 396 -1.79 -2.38 8.87
CA PHE A 396 -1.72 -2.82 10.26
C PHE A 396 -1.35 -4.32 10.36
N TRP A 397 -0.58 -4.64 11.40
CA TRP A 397 0.05 -5.95 11.59
C TRP A 397 -0.94 -7.09 11.87
N ASP A 398 -2.17 -6.77 12.29
CA ASP A 398 -3.22 -7.75 12.62
C ASP A 398 -3.93 -8.34 11.39
N SER A 399 -3.63 -7.84 10.20
CA SER A 399 -4.11 -8.42 8.94
C SER A 399 -3.40 -9.74 8.65
N VAL A 400 -4.12 -10.68 8.04
CA VAL A 400 -3.59 -11.98 7.60
C VAL A 400 -3.38 -11.94 6.09
N ILE A 401 -2.12 -12.03 5.67
CA ILE A 401 -1.72 -11.94 4.26
C ILE A 401 -0.98 -13.23 3.88
N GLU A 402 -1.52 -13.95 2.90
CA GLU A 402 -1.08 -15.29 2.51
C GLU A 402 -1.08 -15.45 0.97
N GLY A 403 -0.51 -16.56 0.49
CA GLY A 403 -0.58 -16.95 -0.93
C GLY A 403 0.45 -16.28 -1.85
N GLY A 404 1.49 -15.65 -1.30
CA GLY A 404 2.61 -15.09 -2.05
C GLY A 404 3.21 -13.86 -1.38
N ALA A 405 4.38 -13.42 -1.84
CA ALA A 405 5.02 -12.21 -1.32
C ALA A 405 4.22 -10.94 -1.68
N ILE A 406 4.21 -9.96 -0.78
CA ILE A 406 3.69 -8.61 -1.05
C ILE A 406 4.63 -7.93 -2.05
N GLN A 407 4.10 -7.44 -3.16
CA GLN A 407 4.90 -6.81 -4.20
C GLN A 407 5.02 -5.31 -3.96
N ILE A 408 6.25 -4.83 -3.77
CA ILE A 408 6.53 -3.42 -3.47
C ILE A 408 6.84 -2.65 -4.75
N THR A 409 5.89 -1.82 -5.19
CA THR A 409 6.07 -0.83 -6.27
C THR A 409 6.60 0.48 -5.72
N GLU A 410 6.96 1.43 -6.60
CA GLU A 410 7.36 2.80 -6.24
C GLU A 410 8.22 2.82 -4.97
N GLY A 411 9.44 2.27 -5.05
CA GLY A 411 10.30 1.97 -3.89
C GLY A 411 10.79 3.18 -3.09
N LYS A 412 10.11 4.33 -3.13
CA LYS A 412 10.49 5.56 -2.45
C LYS A 412 9.84 5.65 -1.08
N ILE A 413 10.66 5.90 -0.04
CA ILE A 413 10.23 6.22 1.32
C ILE A 413 10.78 7.62 1.64
N LEU A 414 9.87 8.61 1.76
CA LEU A 414 10.22 10.03 1.77
C LEU A 414 9.41 10.91 2.74
N SER A 415 8.65 10.30 3.66
CA SER A 415 7.76 11.01 4.59
C SER A 415 8.51 11.86 5.63
N GLY A 416 9.81 11.65 5.81
CA GLY A 416 10.59 12.23 6.91
C GLY A 416 10.34 11.57 8.26
N LEU A 417 9.53 10.51 8.28
CA LEU A 417 9.14 9.76 9.47
C LEU A 417 9.73 8.35 9.48
N GLU A 418 9.50 7.61 10.57
CA GLU A 418 9.82 6.19 10.64
C GLU A 418 8.73 5.36 9.95
N ASN A 419 9.13 4.59 8.94
CA ASN A 419 8.28 3.70 8.18
C ASN A 419 8.49 2.27 8.68
N PHE A 420 7.53 1.75 9.45
CA PHE A 420 7.55 0.39 9.98
C PHE A 420 6.86 -0.55 9.00
N TRP A 421 7.58 -1.57 8.53
CA TRP A 421 6.97 -2.62 7.72
C TRP A 421 6.57 -3.77 8.64
N PRO A 422 5.28 -4.15 8.68
CA PRO A 422 4.85 -5.28 9.51
C PRO A 422 5.51 -6.58 9.08
N ASN A 423 5.63 -7.54 9.98
CA ASN A 423 6.05 -8.88 9.60
C ASN A 423 4.81 -9.77 9.38
N TYR A 424 4.77 -10.47 8.25
CA TYR A 424 3.71 -11.42 7.89
C TYR A 424 4.32 -12.80 7.61
N ALA A 425 3.47 -13.82 7.45
CA ALA A 425 3.92 -15.16 7.03
C ALA A 425 4.55 -15.17 5.62
N VAL A 426 4.34 -14.10 4.85
CA VAL A 426 4.87 -13.89 3.50
C VAL A 426 5.98 -12.82 3.50
N GLY A 427 6.88 -12.90 2.54
CA GLY A 427 7.93 -11.88 2.33
C GLY A 427 7.49 -10.69 1.48
N TYR A 428 8.44 -9.82 1.18
CA TYR A 428 8.31 -8.65 0.34
C TYR A 428 9.10 -8.82 -0.96
N ASP A 429 8.43 -8.81 -2.10
CA ASP A 429 9.07 -8.80 -3.41
C ASP A 429 9.34 -7.34 -3.82
N ILE A 430 10.61 -6.95 -3.76
CA ILE A 430 11.07 -5.61 -4.11
C ILE A 430 11.31 -5.56 -5.62
N ILE A 431 10.37 -4.97 -6.36
CA ILE A 431 10.41 -4.94 -7.83
C ILE A 431 11.05 -3.66 -8.40
N GLU A 432 11.27 -2.65 -7.57
CA GLU A 432 11.99 -1.42 -7.91
C GLU A 432 13.06 -1.08 -6.88
N ASP A 433 13.96 -0.15 -7.19
CA ASP A 433 14.94 0.35 -6.21
C ASP A 433 14.24 0.88 -4.97
N LEU A 434 14.61 0.37 -3.80
CA LEU A 434 14.12 0.82 -2.51
C LEU A 434 15.00 1.99 -2.02
N VAL A 435 14.50 3.22 -2.16
CA VAL A 435 15.20 4.45 -1.84
C VAL A 435 14.57 5.12 -0.61
N ILE A 436 15.33 5.18 0.47
CA ILE A 436 14.98 5.86 1.71
C ILE A 436 15.71 7.21 1.71
N TYR A 437 14.95 8.30 1.71
CA TYR A 437 15.51 9.65 1.66
C TYR A 437 14.66 10.67 2.43
N ASN A 438 15.11 11.94 2.45
CA ASN A 438 14.45 13.06 3.12
C ASN A 438 14.31 12.87 4.64
N GLY A 439 15.35 12.35 5.30
CA GLY A 439 15.32 12.12 6.75
C GLY A 439 14.43 10.94 7.19
N SER A 440 13.80 10.21 6.27
CA SER A 440 12.94 9.06 6.60
C SER A 440 13.74 7.89 7.18
N SER A 441 13.06 6.95 7.83
CA SER A 441 13.63 5.66 8.26
C SER A 441 12.84 4.50 7.69
N LEU A 442 13.52 3.39 7.37
CA LEU A 442 12.86 2.09 7.21
C LEU A 442 13.22 1.18 8.38
N VAL A 443 12.22 0.58 9.00
CA VAL A 443 12.39 -0.37 10.11
C VAL A 443 11.88 -1.75 9.70
N LEU A 444 12.79 -2.73 9.69
CA LEU A 444 12.48 -4.14 9.47
C LEU A 444 12.70 -4.91 10.77
N THR A 445 11.69 -5.67 11.19
CA THR A 445 11.69 -6.40 12.46
C THR A 445 11.92 -7.89 12.27
N VAL A 446 12.12 -8.59 13.38
CA VAL A 446 12.38 -10.03 13.47
C VAL A 446 11.56 -10.87 12.48
N GLY A 447 12.23 -11.76 11.74
CA GLY A 447 11.62 -12.65 10.75
C GLY A 447 11.21 -12.02 9.42
N THR A 448 11.38 -10.71 9.24
CA THR A 448 11.05 -10.04 7.98
C THR A 448 11.91 -10.59 6.83
N LYS A 449 11.28 -10.83 5.66
CA LYS A 449 11.96 -11.33 4.46
C LYS A 449 11.78 -10.40 3.27
N LEU A 450 12.88 -9.92 2.69
CA LEU A 450 12.91 -9.14 1.45
C LEU A 450 13.54 -9.96 0.31
N ASN A 451 12.80 -10.11 -0.79
CA ASN A 451 13.25 -10.70 -2.04
C ASN A 451 13.56 -9.58 -3.04
N MET A 452 14.84 -9.31 -3.25
CA MET A 452 15.31 -8.24 -4.12
C MET A 452 15.21 -8.64 -5.59
N GLY A 453 14.49 -7.86 -6.38
CA GLY A 453 14.43 -8.02 -7.84
C GLY A 453 15.81 -7.88 -8.49
N ASN A 454 15.93 -8.39 -9.71
CA ASN A 454 17.20 -8.38 -10.41
C ASN A 454 17.74 -6.96 -10.60
N ASP A 455 19.01 -6.78 -10.27
CA ASP A 455 19.74 -5.52 -10.35
C ASP A 455 19.07 -4.34 -9.61
N LYS A 456 18.21 -4.61 -8.62
CA LYS A 456 17.65 -3.59 -7.72
C LYS A 456 18.56 -3.32 -6.53
N ALA A 457 18.43 -2.14 -5.93
CA ALA A 457 19.23 -1.69 -4.81
C ALA A 457 18.38 -1.24 -3.62
N ILE A 458 18.98 -1.24 -2.43
CA ILE A 458 18.50 -0.46 -1.29
C ILE A 458 19.43 0.75 -1.15
N ARG A 459 18.87 1.96 -1.19
CA ARG A 459 19.63 3.23 -1.11
C ARG A 459 19.15 4.03 0.08
N VAL A 460 20.05 4.39 0.98
CA VAL A 460 19.79 5.15 2.20
C VAL A 460 20.57 6.46 2.12
N ILE A 461 19.88 7.56 1.83
CA ILE A 461 20.52 8.84 1.47
C ILE A 461 19.82 10.04 2.14
N SER A 462 20.40 11.24 2.03
CA SER A 462 19.75 12.50 2.44
C SER A 462 19.21 12.49 3.88
N GLY A 463 20.07 12.13 4.83
CA GLY A 463 19.76 12.10 6.25
C GLY A 463 18.94 10.90 6.69
N SER A 464 18.65 9.93 5.82
CA SER A 464 17.84 8.75 6.15
C SER A 464 18.62 7.63 6.85
N VAL A 465 17.88 6.69 7.45
CA VAL A 465 18.45 5.52 8.12
C VAL A 465 17.71 4.22 7.79
N LEU A 466 18.45 3.12 7.78
CA LEU A 466 17.93 1.77 7.76
C LEU A 466 18.12 1.12 9.13
N ARG A 467 17.05 0.56 9.70
CA ARG A 467 17.07 -0.18 10.97
C ARG A 467 16.61 -1.61 10.73
N ILE A 468 17.50 -2.57 10.95
CA ILE A 468 17.21 -4.00 10.88
C ILE A 468 17.38 -4.59 12.28
N LEU A 469 16.29 -5.12 12.82
CA LEU A 469 16.15 -5.59 14.20
C LEU A 469 15.80 -7.08 14.21
N GLY A 470 16.71 -7.92 13.71
CA GLY A 470 16.55 -9.38 13.76
C GLY A 470 16.90 -9.98 15.13
N GLU A 471 16.75 -11.30 15.22
CA GLU A 471 17.18 -12.10 16.37
C GLU A 471 17.99 -13.32 15.92
N ALA A 472 18.78 -13.90 16.81
CA ALA A 472 19.69 -15.01 16.48
C ALA A 472 18.98 -16.23 15.82
N ASN A 473 17.78 -16.56 16.30
CA ASN A 473 17.00 -17.69 15.81
C ASN A 473 15.94 -17.30 14.77
N ASN A 474 15.79 -16.00 14.49
CA ASN A 474 14.80 -15.48 13.57
C ASN A 474 15.32 -14.18 12.91
N PRO A 475 16.37 -14.29 12.07
CA PRO A 475 17.02 -13.12 11.50
C PRO A 475 16.11 -12.41 10.50
N VAL A 476 16.45 -11.16 10.17
CA VAL A 476 15.90 -10.51 8.97
C VAL A 476 16.68 -11.01 7.76
N ILE A 477 15.96 -11.50 6.74
CA ILE A 477 16.57 -12.04 5.52
C ILE A 477 16.37 -11.07 4.37
N ILE A 478 17.46 -10.62 3.75
CA ILE A 478 17.44 -9.83 2.52
C ILE A 478 18.22 -10.62 1.46
N GLU A 479 17.55 -11.06 0.42
CA GLU A 479 18.18 -11.93 -0.58
C GLU A 479 17.68 -11.66 -1.99
N GLY A 480 18.48 -11.98 -3.00
CA GLY A 480 18.03 -11.95 -4.39
C GLY A 480 16.80 -12.84 -4.60
N LYS A 481 15.84 -12.37 -5.39
CA LYS A 481 14.71 -13.19 -5.86
C LYS A 481 15.21 -14.37 -6.68
N ASN A 482 16.19 -14.09 -7.56
CA ASN A 482 17.06 -15.11 -8.14
C ASN A 482 18.17 -15.47 -7.14
N LYS A 483 18.29 -16.76 -6.79
CA LYS A 483 19.23 -17.26 -5.78
C LYS A 483 20.63 -17.48 -6.38
N SER A 484 21.20 -16.42 -6.93
CA SER A 484 22.50 -16.44 -7.62
C SER A 484 23.38 -15.28 -7.15
N LYS A 485 24.69 -15.51 -6.99
CA LYS A 485 25.63 -14.46 -6.59
C LYS A 485 25.53 -13.24 -7.52
N GLY A 486 25.23 -12.06 -6.98
CA GLY A 486 25.03 -10.85 -7.78
C GLY A 486 23.70 -10.82 -8.52
N ALA A 487 22.63 -11.33 -7.92
CA ALA A 487 21.27 -11.16 -8.42
C ALA A 487 20.78 -9.71 -8.28
N TRP A 488 21.20 -9.00 -7.23
CA TRP A 488 20.82 -7.61 -6.96
C TRP A 488 22.04 -6.78 -6.55
N ARG A 489 21.91 -5.45 -6.52
CA ARG A 489 23.07 -4.54 -6.43
C ARG A 489 23.69 -4.46 -5.05
N GLY A 490 22.88 -4.56 -3.99
CA GLY A 490 23.30 -4.41 -2.60
C GLY A 490 22.66 -3.21 -1.90
N ILE A 491 23.19 -2.89 -0.71
CA ILE A 491 22.77 -1.77 0.13
C ILE A 491 23.80 -0.65 0.03
N PHE A 492 23.34 0.57 -0.23
CA PHE A 492 24.19 1.77 -0.26
C PHE A 492 23.72 2.79 0.78
N ILE A 493 24.63 3.21 1.67
CA ILE A 493 24.35 4.17 2.74
C ILE A 493 25.28 5.37 2.57
N GLU A 494 24.72 6.56 2.38
CA GLU A 494 25.47 7.80 2.12
C GLU A 494 24.77 9.00 2.78
N ASN A 495 25.50 10.07 3.07
CA ASN A 495 24.96 11.35 3.54
C ASN A 495 23.95 11.18 4.70
N SER A 496 24.37 10.57 5.80
CA SER A 496 23.44 10.23 6.89
C SER A 496 23.11 11.40 7.82
N GLN A 497 23.67 12.60 7.60
CA GLN A 497 23.42 13.81 8.40
C GLN A 497 23.42 13.56 9.92
N MET A 498 24.50 12.97 10.43
CA MET A 498 24.68 12.59 11.85
C MET A 498 23.86 11.38 12.34
N ARG A 499 22.80 10.98 11.65
CA ARG A 499 22.01 9.79 11.99
C ARG A 499 22.75 8.52 11.58
N VAL A 500 22.47 7.40 12.25
CA VAL A 500 23.22 6.15 12.08
C VAL A 500 22.27 5.03 11.70
N SER A 501 22.55 4.36 10.58
CA SER A 501 21.87 3.11 10.21
C SER A 501 22.38 1.97 11.09
N SER A 502 21.51 1.02 11.41
CA SER A 502 21.83 -0.09 12.31
C SER A 502 21.31 -1.40 11.73
N ILE A 503 22.21 -2.34 11.48
CA ILE A 503 21.89 -3.66 10.95
C ILE A 503 22.33 -4.72 11.96
N GLY A 504 21.36 -5.35 12.60
CA GLY A 504 21.55 -6.38 13.61
C GLY A 504 20.85 -7.68 13.26
N PHE A 505 21.54 -8.82 13.44
CA PHE A 505 20.96 -10.15 13.24
C PHE A 505 20.28 -10.31 11.87
N ALA A 506 21.00 -9.92 10.82
CA ALA A 506 20.52 -10.03 9.45
C ALA A 506 21.30 -11.09 8.67
N GLU A 507 20.67 -11.60 7.61
CA GLU A 507 21.31 -12.39 6.58
C GLU A 507 21.11 -11.73 5.22
N ILE A 508 22.20 -11.26 4.62
CA ILE A 508 22.16 -10.48 3.39
C ILE A 508 22.88 -11.26 2.31
N ARG A 509 22.12 -11.77 1.33
CA ARG A 509 22.58 -12.79 0.39
C ARG A 509 22.47 -12.36 -1.08
N HIS A 510 23.29 -12.96 -1.94
CA HIS A 510 23.16 -12.86 -3.40
C HIS A 510 23.35 -11.45 -4.00
N ALA A 511 24.00 -10.53 -3.29
CA ALA A 511 24.16 -9.14 -3.74
C ALA A 511 25.43 -8.92 -4.59
N GLY A 512 25.65 -7.68 -5.04
CA GLY A 512 26.82 -7.25 -5.79
C GLY A 512 26.75 -7.50 -7.30
N SER A 513 25.59 -7.33 -7.95
CA SER A 513 25.42 -7.45 -9.42
C SER A 513 26.29 -6.43 -10.18
N THR A 514 26.01 -5.14 -9.94
CA THR A 514 26.62 -3.95 -10.52
C THR A 514 26.91 -2.93 -9.42
N ALA A 515 27.91 -2.05 -9.64
CA ALA A 515 28.28 -1.04 -8.65
C ALA A 515 27.13 -0.04 -8.44
N ILE A 516 26.77 0.23 -7.17
CA ILE A 516 25.77 1.28 -6.85
C ILE A 516 26.36 2.68 -7.05
N ALA A 517 27.63 2.83 -6.64
CA ALA A 517 28.45 4.02 -6.82
C ALA A 517 29.93 3.59 -6.93
N GLY A 518 30.76 4.41 -7.55
CA GLY A 518 32.18 4.06 -7.78
C GLY A 518 32.35 2.88 -8.74
N GLN A 519 33.47 2.16 -8.61
CA GLN A 519 33.87 1.11 -9.57
C GLN A 519 33.53 -0.32 -9.11
N SER A 520 33.37 -0.54 -7.80
CA SER A 520 33.19 -1.88 -7.23
C SER A 520 31.74 -2.15 -6.82
N ALA A 521 31.26 -3.35 -7.14
CA ALA A 521 30.02 -3.89 -6.59
C ALA A 521 30.27 -4.45 -5.18
N ALA A 522 29.30 -4.27 -4.28
CA ALA A 522 29.40 -4.74 -2.89
C ALA A 522 28.03 -5.12 -2.33
N THR A 523 27.98 -6.03 -1.35
CA THR A 523 26.74 -6.35 -0.62
C THR A 523 26.31 -5.16 0.23
N ILE A 524 27.24 -4.54 0.96
CA ILE A 524 27.03 -3.25 1.63
C ILE A 524 28.13 -2.28 1.19
N LYS A 525 27.73 -1.07 0.80
CA LYS A 525 28.63 0.03 0.47
C LYS A 525 28.31 1.26 1.32
N LEU A 526 29.33 1.79 1.98
CA LEU A 526 29.27 3.05 2.73
C LEU A 526 29.87 4.16 1.85
N GLY A 527 29.05 5.14 1.50
CA GLY A 527 29.41 6.33 0.72
C GLY A 527 29.80 7.51 1.60
N ASN A 528 30.05 8.67 0.97
CA ASN A 528 30.51 9.87 1.69
C ASN A 528 29.51 10.31 2.78
N GLY A 529 29.98 10.56 4.00
CA GLY A 529 29.07 10.94 5.10
C GLY A 529 28.18 9.80 5.62
N GLY A 530 28.37 8.57 5.14
CA GLY A 530 27.61 7.39 5.55
C GLY A 530 27.95 6.95 6.97
N ARG A 531 26.95 6.50 7.74
CA ARG A 531 27.12 5.99 9.10
C ARG A 531 26.39 4.68 9.33
N LEU A 532 27.11 3.64 9.77
CA LEU A 532 26.59 2.29 9.94
C LEU A 532 27.11 1.62 11.23
N LYS A 533 26.19 1.01 11.98
CA LYS A 533 26.49 -0.07 12.93
C LYS A 533 26.07 -1.40 12.34
N LEU A 534 26.98 -2.37 12.28
CA LEU A 534 26.75 -3.70 11.72
C LEU A 534 27.15 -4.74 12.76
N PHE A 535 26.19 -5.49 13.29
CA PHE A 535 26.49 -6.48 14.32
C PHE A 535 25.75 -7.80 14.12
N LYS A 536 26.41 -8.91 14.46
CA LYS A 536 25.84 -10.27 14.41
C LYS A 536 25.14 -10.59 13.09
N THR A 537 25.69 -10.07 11.99
CA THR A 537 25.10 -10.12 10.66
C THR A 537 25.96 -10.98 9.74
N THR A 538 25.30 -11.74 8.88
CA THR A 538 25.94 -12.57 7.85
C THR A 538 25.79 -11.90 6.49
N LEU A 539 26.92 -11.61 5.83
CA LEU A 539 26.98 -11.26 4.41
C LEU A 539 27.40 -12.51 3.64
N ASP A 540 26.54 -13.00 2.75
CA ASP A 540 26.72 -14.30 2.10
C ASP A 540 26.54 -14.25 0.58
N GLU A 541 27.20 -15.16 -0.11
CA GLU A 541 27.02 -15.44 -1.53
C GLU A 541 27.03 -14.18 -2.43
N GLY A 542 27.83 -13.17 -2.12
CA GLY A 542 27.94 -11.97 -2.95
C GLY A 542 28.85 -12.19 -4.17
N LYS A 543 28.51 -11.58 -5.30
CA LYS A 543 29.42 -11.52 -6.47
C LYS A 543 30.54 -10.48 -6.25
N GLY A 544 30.21 -9.37 -5.58
CA GLY A 544 31.12 -8.29 -5.28
C GLY A 544 31.80 -8.42 -3.92
N ILE A 545 32.31 -7.29 -3.43
CA ILE A 545 32.89 -7.15 -2.09
C ILE A 545 31.81 -7.41 -1.02
N GLY A 546 32.16 -7.96 0.14
CA GLY A 546 31.23 -8.06 1.27
C GLY A 546 30.81 -6.68 1.77
N LEU A 547 31.76 -5.98 2.38
CA LEU A 547 31.59 -4.61 2.87
C LEU A 547 32.64 -3.69 2.24
N GLU A 548 32.18 -2.63 1.57
CA GLU A 548 33.05 -1.56 1.07
C GLU A 548 32.82 -0.28 1.87
N ALA A 549 33.86 0.20 2.55
CA ALA A 549 33.87 1.46 3.30
C ALA A 549 35.18 2.21 3.00
N ALA A 550 35.30 2.69 1.76
CA ALA A 550 36.47 3.38 1.23
C ALA A 550 36.22 4.87 0.87
N ALA A 551 35.01 5.39 1.13
CA ALA A 551 34.67 6.78 0.86
C ALA A 551 35.21 7.75 1.94
N SER A 552 35.08 9.06 1.69
CA SER A 552 35.49 10.10 2.62
C SER A 552 34.45 10.27 3.74
N THR A 553 34.91 10.67 4.93
CA THR A 553 34.05 11.10 6.06
C THR A 553 32.93 10.10 6.43
N MET A 554 33.28 8.87 6.83
CA MET A 554 32.32 7.83 7.23
C MET A 554 32.45 7.43 8.70
N ILE A 555 31.42 6.77 9.25
CA ILE A 555 31.49 6.08 10.54
C ILE A 555 31.03 4.65 10.37
N LEU A 556 31.86 3.71 10.83
CA LEU A 556 31.56 2.29 10.86
C LEU A 556 31.81 1.75 12.27
N GLU A 557 30.84 0.99 12.79
CA GLU A 557 31.00 0.17 13.98
C GLU A 557 30.63 -1.27 13.62
N MET A 558 31.51 -2.22 13.92
CA MET A 558 31.29 -3.65 13.64
C MET A 558 31.38 -4.47 14.93
N ALA A 559 30.62 -5.57 15.02
CA ALA A 559 30.75 -6.56 16.08
C ALA A 559 30.20 -7.94 15.68
N ASP A 560 30.98 -9.01 15.84
CA ASP A 560 30.55 -10.40 15.71
C ASP A 560 29.90 -10.76 14.36
N ASN A 561 30.42 -10.23 13.25
CA ASN A 561 29.86 -10.48 11.93
C ASN A 561 30.47 -11.71 11.26
N THR A 562 29.82 -12.20 10.20
CA THR A 562 30.36 -13.25 9.32
C THR A 562 30.25 -12.80 7.88
N ILE A 563 31.36 -12.86 7.13
CA ILE A 563 31.37 -12.54 5.69
C ILE A 563 31.90 -13.75 4.95
N LYS A 564 31.05 -14.37 4.11
CA LYS A 564 31.37 -15.66 3.52
C LYS A 564 30.89 -15.85 2.09
N ASN A 565 31.53 -16.76 1.38
CA ASN A 565 31.18 -17.17 0.03
C ASN A 565 31.11 -16.02 -0.99
N HIS A 566 31.80 -14.90 -0.77
CA HIS A 566 31.93 -13.86 -1.78
C HIS A 566 32.88 -14.27 -2.91
N LEU A 567 32.71 -13.76 -4.13
CA LEU A 567 33.70 -13.98 -5.21
C LEU A 567 34.89 -13.00 -5.16
N SER A 568 34.78 -11.93 -4.38
CA SER A 568 35.79 -10.88 -4.23
C SER A 568 36.30 -10.80 -2.79
N TYR A 569 36.96 -9.70 -2.44
CA TYR A 569 37.37 -9.37 -1.08
C TYR A 569 36.17 -9.37 -0.11
N PRO A 570 36.27 -9.95 1.09
CA PRO A 570 35.23 -9.81 2.11
C PRO A 570 35.06 -8.35 2.55
N ILE A 571 36.16 -7.59 2.67
CA ILE A 571 36.14 -6.19 3.09
C ILE A 571 37.10 -5.38 2.24
N SER A 572 36.70 -4.15 1.90
CA SER A 572 37.55 -3.12 1.32
C SER A 572 37.37 -1.81 2.08
N VAL A 573 38.45 -1.26 2.65
CA VAL A 573 38.42 -0.09 3.53
C VAL A 573 39.58 0.87 3.28
N THR A 574 39.49 2.11 3.78
CA THR A 574 40.67 2.97 3.91
C THR A 574 41.55 2.51 5.08
N ALA A 575 42.84 2.86 5.05
CA ALA A 575 43.80 2.54 6.12
C ALA A 575 43.37 3.08 7.49
N GLN A 576 42.72 4.26 7.52
CA GLN A 576 42.18 4.83 8.76
C GLN A 576 41.02 4.00 9.31
N MET A 577 40.21 3.37 8.45
CA MET A 577 39.02 2.63 8.86
C MET A 577 39.34 1.25 9.45
N VAL A 578 40.58 0.76 9.29
CA VAL A 578 41.00 -0.55 9.82
C VAL A 578 40.85 -0.63 11.35
N GLU A 579 41.04 0.47 12.09
CA GLU A 579 40.87 0.46 13.56
C GLU A 579 39.42 0.22 14.02
N HIS A 580 38.45 0.43 13.12
CA HIS A 580 37.02 0.24 13.34
C HIS A 580 36.52 -1.16 12.96
N LEU A 581 37.39 -1.98 12.36
CA LEU A 581 37.06 -3.37 12.06
C LEU A 581 37.07 -4.19 13.35
N ASP A 582 36.07 -5.04 13.48
CA ASP A 582 35.99 -5.97 14.59
C ASP A 582 36.85 -7.21 14.31
N TYR A 583 37.79 -7.48 15.23
CA TYR A 583 38.72 -8.60 15.13
C TYR A 583 38.05 -9.97 15.31
N LEU A 584 36.81 -10.01 15.82
CA LEU A 584 35.98 -11.21 15.95
C LEU A 584 35.15 -11.51 14.69
N THR A 585 35.15 -10.62 13.69
CA THR A 585 34.50 -10.89 12.40
C THR A 585 35.16 -12.09 11.72
N ARG A 586 34.35 -13.06 11.29
CA ARG A 586 34.80 -14.31 10.65
C ARG A 586 34.72 -14.22 9.13
N PHE A 587 35.68 -14.84 8.45
CA PHE A 587 35.76 -14.88 6.99
C PHE A 587 35.83 -16.32 6.47
N GLU A 588 34.82 -16.74 5.72
CA GLU A 588 34.71 -18.14 5.28
C GLU A 588 34.57 -18.24 3.76
N ASN A 589 35.42 -19.04 3.09
CA ASN A 589 35.27 -19.39 1.67
C ASN A 589 35.10 -18.21 0.69
N ASN A 590 35.69 -17.06 0.99
CA ASN A 590 35.70 -15.92 0.06
C ASN A 590 36.74 -16.14 -1.05
N GLY A 591 36.41 -15.70 -2.26
CA GLY A 591 37.25 -15.84 -3.45
C GLY A 591 38.59 -15.11 -3.33
N VAL A 592 38.65 -14.07 -2.49
CA VAL A 592 39.89 -13.48 -2.02
C VAL A 592 39.92 -13.49 -0.51
N ASN A 593 40.90 -14.16 0.08
CA ASN A 593 41.02 -14.32 1.54
C ASN A 593 41.91 -13.24 2.17
N GLU A 594 41.60 -11.98 1.88
CA GLU A 594 42.36 -10.80 2.32
C GLU A 594 41.39 -9.63 2.55
N VAL A 595 41.76 -8.66 3.40
CA VAL A 595 41.05 -7.38 3.53
C VAL A 595 41.80 -6.33 2.72
N ALA A 596 41.14 -5.75 1.71
CA ALA A 596 41.74 -4.71 0.89
C ALA A 596 41.81 -3.38 1.65
N VAL A 597 42.98 -2.74 1.66
CA VAL A 597 43.24 -1.48 2.36
C VAL A 597 43.76 -0.43 1.39
N ASP A 598 43.08 0.71 1.34
CA ASP A 598 43.50 1.90 0.61
C ASP A 598 44.21 2.90 1.53
N GLY A 599 45.51 3.09 1.31
CA GLY A 599 46.39 4.01 2.04
C GLY A 599 46.47 5.42 1.45
N PHE A 600 45.56 5.82 0.56
CA PHE A 600 45.62 7.11 -0.13
C PHE A 600 45.73 8.30 0.85
N ASN A 601 44.98 8.25 1.95
CA ASN A 601 45.01 9.26 3.00
C ASN A 601 46.05 8.92 4.07
N ALA A 602 46.76 9.94 4.56
CA ALA A 602 47.68 9.76 5.68
C ALA A 602 46.94 9.30 6.94
N LEU A 603 47.55 8.37 7.66
CA LEU A 603 47.13 7.89 8.96
C LEU A 603 47.45 8.97 10.00
N ALA A 604 46.43 9.77 10.33
CA ALA A 604 46.56 10.94 11.17
C ALA A 604 45.34 11.08 12.08
N LYS A 605 45.56 11.18 13.39
CA LYS A 605 44.53 11.33 14.42
C LYS A 605 44.96 12.37 15.45
N ASP A 606 44.11 13.35 15.71
CA ASP A 606 44.43 14.41 16.67
C ASP A 606 44.32 13.88 18.10
N GLY A 607 45.39 14.07 18.89
CA GLY A 607 45.43 13.68 20.30
C GLY A 607 45.36 12.18 20.57
N GLY A 608 45.63 11.31 19.58
CA GLY A 608 45.52 9.87 19.75
C GLY A 608 46.35 9.03 18.78
N GLU A 609 46.17 7.71 18.87
CA GLU A 609 46.79 6.73 17.98
C GLU A 609 45.75 5.92 17.19
N ILE A 610 46.17 5.40 16.04
CA ILE A 610 45.42 4.46 15.22
C ILE A 610 45.89 3.04 15.58
N ILE A 611 44.96 2.15 15.92
CA ILE A 611 45.29 0.80 16.40
C ILE A 611 44.80 -0.25 15.42
N TRP A 612 45.71 -1.03 14.84
CA TRP A 612 45.37 -2.19 14.01
C TRP A 612 45.47 -3.47 14.84
N LYS A 613 44.42 -4.31 14.75
CA LYS A 613 44.32 -5.60 15.44
C LYS A 613 44.26 -6.73 14.43
N GLY A 614 44.82 -7.89 14.75
CA GLY A 614 44.75 -9.06 13.88
C GLY A 614 43.43 -9.78 14.04
N PHE A 615 42.87 -10.30 12.94
CA PHE A 615 41.74 -11.23 12.99
C PHE A 615 42.14 -12.56 13.62
N ALA A 616 41.19 -13.26 14.23
CA ALA A 616 41.43 -14.59 14.82
C ALA A 616 42.01 -15.59 13.79
N GLU A 617 41.55 -15.52 12.54
CA GLU A 617 41.99 -16.36 11.41
C GLU A 617 43.28 -15.86 10.74
N ARG A 618 43.88 -14.78 11.26
CA ARG A 618 45.06 -14.09 10.69
C ARG A 618 44.90 -13.68 9.22
N ILE A 619 43.68 -13.31 8.82
CA ILE A 619 43.41 -12.76 7.48
C ILE A 619 44.30 -11.53 7.24
N PRO A 620 45.05 -11.45 6.12
CA PRO A 620 45.93 -10.33 5.86
C PRO A 620 45.18 -9.04 5.49
N TYR A 621 45.71 -7.90 5.93
CA TYR A 621 45.45 -6.60 5.34
C TYR A 621 46.35 -6.42 4.12
N VAL A 622 45.79 -6.25 2.92
CA VAL A 622 46.55 -5.99 1.69
C VAL A 622 46.47 -4.52 1.31
N VAL A 623 47.58 -3.81 1.43
CA VAL A 623 47.71 -2.40 1.06
C VAL A 623 48.03 -2.33 -0.43
N LYS A 624 47.09 -1.82 -1.22
CA LYS A 624 47.16 -1.88 -2.70
C LYS A 624 46.38 -0.75 -3.36
N GLY A 625 46.53 -0.62 -4.68
CA GLY A 625 45.84 0.35 -5.52
C GLY A 625 46.61 1.67 -5.66
N LEU A 626 45.89 2.77 -5.88
CA LEU A 626 46.50 4.11 -6.00
C LEU A 626 47.05 4.61 -4.66
N GLY A 627 46.43 4.24 -3.54
CA GLY A 627 46.93 4.46 -2.20
C GLY A 627 47.74 3.28 -1.66
N LYS A 628 48.73 2.81 -2.41
CA LYS A 628 49.53 1.63 -2.03
C LYS A 628 50.47 1.86 -0.84
N ASP A 629 50.71 3.10 -0.43
CA ASP A 629 51.64 3.47 0.65
C ASP A 629 50.90 3.72 1.97
N LEU A 630 51.56 3.46 3.10
CA LEU A 630 51.07 3.85 4.43
C LEU A 630 51.88 5.02 4.96
N ARG A 631 51.28 6.21 4.99
CA ARG A 631 51.89 7.42 5.54
C ARG A 631 51.39 7.67 6.96
N ILE A 632 52.21 7.38 7.95
CA ILE A 632 51.91 7.53 9.37
C ILE A 632 52.36 8.91 9.83
N GLN A 633 51.38 9.73 10.22
CA GLN A 633 51.54 11.15 10.58
C GLN A 633 50.98 11.48 11.98
N SER A 634 50.75 10.45 12.78
CA SER A 634 50.40 10.47 14.21
C SER A 634 50.90 9.17 14.85
N GLY A 635 50.41 8.81 16.04
CA GLY A 635 50.68 7.47 16.59
C GLY A 635 49.98 6.37 15.79
N MET A 636 50.70 5.28 15.51
CA MET A 636 50.12 4.03 15.01
C MET A 636 50.64 2.84 15.83
N ARG A 637 49.72 1.96 16.24
CA ARG A 637 50.04 0.72 16.96
C ARG A 637 49.52 -0.50 16.20
N ILE A 638 50.40 -1.45 15.95
CA ILE A 638 50.07 -2.73 15.30
C ILE A 638 50.18 -3.83 16.33
N LYS A 639 49.06 -4.47 16.67
CA LYS A 639 48.99 -5.52 17.70
C LYS A 639 49.37 -6.88 17.13
N ALA A 640 49.73 -7.80 18.04
CA ALA A 640 50.02 -9.20 17.74
C ALA A 640 49.00 -9.86 16.81
N GLY A 641 49.50 -10.74 15.94
CA GLY A 641 48.68 -11.49 14.98
C GLY A 641 48.34 -10.76 13.69
N VAL A 642 48.57 -9.44 13.61
CA VAL A 642 48.39 -8.68 12.36
C VAL A 642 49.33 -9.20 11.26
N VAL A 643 48.79 -9.35 10.05
CA VAL A 643 49.54 -9.61 8.83
C VAL A 643 49.25 -8.50 7.83
N ILE A 644 50.29 -7.82 7.34
CA ILE A 644 50.19 -6.78 6.32
C ILE A 644 50.93 -7.25 5.07
N LYS A 645 50.25 -7.17 3.92
CA LYS A 645 50.80 -7.42 2.59
C LYS A 645 50.91 -6.10 1.83
N MET A 646 52.13 -5.74 1.44
CA MET A 646 52.48 -4.51 0.75
C MET A 646 52.57 -4.78 -0.76
N GLN A 647 51.79 -4.04 -1.57
CA GLN A 647 51.89 -4.10 -3.03
C GLN A 647 53.32 -3.76 -3.51
N GLU A 648 53.69 -4.24 -4.69
CA GLU A 648 55.00 -3.91 -5.27
C GLU A 648 55.25 -2.39 -5.34
N GLY A 649 56.42 -1.99 -4.84
CA GLY A 649 56.89 -0.61 -4.83
C GLY A 649 56.06 0.30 -3.94
N SER A 650 55.45 -0.22 -2.87
CA SER A 650 54.89 0.61 -1.81
C SER A 650 55.86 0.85 -0.64
N SER A 651 55.52 1.79 0.24
CA SER A 651 56.28 2.12 1.45
C SER A 651 55.41 2.19 2.71
N ILE A 652 56.07 2.14 3.87
CA ILE A 652 55.52 2.60 5.14
C ILE A 652 56.41 3.75 5.62
N ASP A 653 55.87 4.95 5.71
CA ASP A 653 56.62 6.16 6.07
C ASP A 653 56.09 6.72 7.39
N VAL A 654 56.97 6.84 8.38
CA VAL A 654 56.66 7.35 9.72
C VAL A 654 57.29 8.72 9.86
N GLN A 655 56.50 9.78 9.77
CA GLN A 655 57.00 11.15 9.72
C GLN A 655 56.11 12.13 10.47
N ASP A 656 56.71 13.04 11.21
CA ASP A 656 55.99 14.14 11.85
C ASP A 656 55.29 15.01 10.78
N ALA A 657 54.07 15.46 11.07
CA ALA A 657 53.35 16.34 10.17
C ALA A 657 52.29 17.17 10.90
N ASN A 658 52.12 18.42 10.49
CA ASN A 658 51.08 19.32 11.00
C ASN A 658 51.09 19.44 12.55
N GLY A 659 52.27 19.47 13.16
CA GLY A 659 52.44 19.54 14.61
C GLY A 659 52.20 18.22 15.36
N ARG A 660 51.86 17.13 14.67
CA ARG A 660 51.76 15.79 15.25
C ARG A 660 53.10 15.08 15.18
N LEU A 661 53.52 14.52 16.30
CA LEU A 661 54.67 13.63 16.36
C LEU A 661 54.21 12.23 15.99
N ALA A 662 54.77 11.68 14.91
CA ALA A 662 54.43 10.35 14.46
C ALA A 662 55.19 9.29 15.24
N TYR A 663 54.62 8.10 15.32
CA TYR A 663 55.38 6.91 15.70
C TYR A 663 54.72 5.65 15.15
N LEU A 664 55.53 4.61 14.97
CA LEU A 664 55.04 3.27 14.68
C LEU A 664 55.51 2.31 15.77
N ASN A 665 54.53 1.75 16.49
CA ASN A 665 54.72 0.77 17.55
C ASN A 665 54.17 -0.59 17.12
N ILE A 666 55.03 -1.57 16.90
CA ILE A 666 54.68 -2.95 16.54
C ILE A 666 54.84 -3.84 17.79
N GLU A 667 53.72 -4.40 18.24
CA GLU A 667 53.61 -5.19 19.47
C GLU A 667 53.22 -6.64 19.18
N GLY A 668 54.14 -7.39 18.58
CA GLY A 668 54.00 -8.84 18.50
C GLY A 668 54.20 -9.52 19.85
N VAL A 669 53.82 -10.79 19.92
CA VAL A 669 54.17 -11.67 21.04
C VAL A 669 54.70 -13.01 20.50
N ALA A 670 55.46 -13.74 21.33
CA ALA A 670 55.98 -15.05 20.95
C ALA A 670 54.83 -15.98 20.52
N GLY A 671 55.01 -16.69 19.39
CA GLY A 671 53.97 -17.54 18.79
C GLY A 671 52.87 -16.79 18.03
N ASN A 672 52.74 -15.47 18.20
CA ASN A 672 51.78 -14.64 17.47
C ASN A 672 52.43 -13.32 17.01
N PRO A 673 53.49 -13.37 16.17
CA PRO A 673 54.20 -12.18 15.74
C PRO A 673 53.36 -11.31 14.81
N VAL A 674 53.75 -10.04 14.66
CA VAL A 674 53.28 -9.19 13.56
C VAL A 674 54.09 -9.51 12.32
N ILE A 675 53.43 -9.67 11.17
CA ILE A 675 54.09 -9.97 9.89
C ILE A 675 53.82 -8.82 8.93
N ILE A 676 54.87 -8.23 8.36
CA ILE A 676 54.78 -7.26 7.27
C ILE A 676 55.61 -7.82 6.10
N GLN A 677 54.95 -8.03 4.96
CA GLN A 677 55.57 -8.71 3.83
C GLN A 677 55.11 -8.12 2.49
N GLY A 678 55.79 -8.45 1.41
CA GLY A 678 55.29 -8.20 0.06
C GLY A 678 54.07 -9.05 -0.27
N VAL A 679 53.24 -8.59 -1.22
CA VAL A 679 52.19 -9.43 -1.84
C VAL A 679 52.82 -10.66 -2.52
N ASN A 680 53.95 -10.46 -3.19
CA ASN A 680 54.74 -11.51 -3.82
C ASN A 680 55.99 -11.80 -2.98
N ASP A 681 56.42 -13.07 -2.92
CA ASP A 681 57.63 -13.48 -2.20
C ASP A 681 58.92 -13.21 -3.00
N THR A 682 59.08 -11.96 -3.44
CA THR A 682 60.26 -11.46 -4.17
C THR A 682 61.08 -10.59 -3.24
N ALA A 683 62.40 -10.78 -3.16
CA ALA A 683 63.25 -9.91 -2.36
C ALA A 683 63.17 -8.46 -2.88
N GLY A 684 63.04 -7.48 -1.99
CA GLY A 684 62.90 -6.07 -2.41
C GLY A 684 61.67 -5.78 -3.24
N SER A 685 60.54 -6.45 -2.99
CA SER A 685 59.29 -6.16 -3.71
C SER A 685 58.71 -4.79 -3.33
N TRP A 686 58.91 -4.32 -2.09
CA TRP A 686 58.44 -3.03 -1.59
C TRP A 686 59.58 -2.25 -0.91
N TYR A 687 59.45 -0.92 -0.77
CA TYR A 687 60.54 -0.05 -0.35
C TYR A 687 60.98 -0.26 1.10
N GLY A 688 60.09 -0.75 1.97
CA GLY A 688 60.39 -0.93 3.39
C GLY A 688 59.75 0.14 4.27
N ILE A 689 60.24 0.20 5.51
CA ILE A 689 59.74 1.10 6.56
C ILE A 689 60.75 2.23 6.77
N THR A 690 60.31 3.48 6.66
CA THR A 690 61.15 4.66 6.92
C THR A 690 60.71 5.34 8.20
N TYR A 691 61.65 5.55 9.13
CA TYR A 691 61.47 6.30 10.36
C TYR A 691 62.15 7.66 10.26
N SER A 692 61.35 8.71 10.10
CA SER A 692 61.76 10.13 10.05
C SER A 692 61.19 10.88 11.26
N THR A 693 61.20 10.24 12.44
CA THR A 693 60.74 10.84 13.70
C THR A 693 61.50 10.21 14.87
N ASN A 694 61.79 10.99 15.91
CA ASN A 694 62.61 10.56 17.04
C ASN A 694 61.77 10.12 18.25
N HIS A 695 60.46 9.96 18.06
CA HIS A 695 59.52 9.60 19.11
C HIS A 695 59.91 8.29 19.81
N ALA A 696 59.94 8.28 21.14
CA ALA A 696 60.35 7.12 21.95
C ALA A 696 59.44 5.88 21.83
N GLN A 697 58.32 6.00 21.11
CA GLN A 697 57.38 4.90 20.87
C GLN A 697 57.61 4.20 19.52
N ASN A 698 58.64 4.61 18.77
CA ASN A 698 59.16 3.85 17.63
C ASN A 698 59.80 2.56 18.12
N VAL A 699 58.99 1.51 18.17
CA VAL A 699 59.38 0.20 18.68
C VAL A 699 58.87 -0.85 17.70
N ILE A 700 59.72 -1.78 17.31
CA ILE A 700 59.30 -3.02 16.67
C ILE A 700 59.71 -4.18 17.56
N ASN A 701 58.72 -4.86 18.14
CA ASN A 701 58.92 -6.02 18.97
C ASN A 701 58.19 -7.25 18.40
N GLN A 702 58.87 -8.40 18.36
CA GLN A 702 58.29 -9.69 17.95
C GLN A 702 57.63 -9.63 16.56
N ALA A 703 58.40 -9.18 15.56
CA ALA A 703 57.92 -8.99 14.20
C ALA A 703 58.73 -9.76 13.17
N ILE A 704 58.10 -10.04 12.02
CA ILE A 704 58.74 -10.59 10.84
C ILE A 704 58.54 -9.60 9.70
N ILE A 705 59.63 -9.01 9.21
CA ILE A 705 59.63 -8.08 8.08
C ILE A 705 60.24 -8.79 6.87
N ARG A 706 59.47 -8.97 5.80
CA ARG A 706 59.89 -9.74 4.62
C ARG A 706 59.78 -8.94 3.32
N ASN A 707 60.63 -9.28 2.34
CA ASN A 707 60.52 -8.81 0.96
C ASN A 707 60.66 -7.29 0.78
N ALA A 708 61.20 -6.60 1.79
CA ALA A 708 61.35 -5.14 1.83
C ALA A 708 62.67 -4.67 1.20
N GLY A 709 62.92 -3.37 1.16
CA GLY A 709 64.19 -2.81 0.67
C GLY A 709 64.36 -2.87 -0.84
N LYS A 710 63.31 -2.55 -1.62
CA LYS A 710 63.36 -2.41 -3.08
C LYS A 710 64.52 -1.51 -3.49
N THR A 711 65.38 -2.01 -4.38
CA THR A 711 66.60 -1.33 -4.83
C THR A 711 66.29 -0.04 -5.58
N MET A 712 66.98 1.04 -5.21
CA MET A 712 66.89 2.35 -5.86
C MET A 712 68.13 2.65 -6.68
N SER A 713 67.96 3.32 -7.83
CA SER A 713 69.09 3.78 -8.64
C SER A 713 69.80 4.94 -7.93
N ASN A 714 71.13 4.91 -7.85
CA ASN A 714 71.97 5.95 -7.23
C ASN A 714 71.69 6.22 -5.74
N ASN A 715 71.08 5.27 -5.02
CA ASN A 715 70.87 5.35 -3.58
C ASN A 715 71.02 3.97 -2.93
N PHE A 716 71.16 3.91 -1.61
CA PHE A 716 71.07 2.66 -0.87
C PHE A 716 69.60 2.28 -0.64
N SER A 717 69.34 1.02 -0.28
CA SER A 717 68.01 0.52 0.03
C SER A 717 68.09 -0.45 1.21
N ALA A 718 67.11 -0.40 2.10
CA ALA A 718 67.05 -1.26 3.27
C ALA A 718 65.62 -1.67 3.59
N ALA A 719 65.42 -2.78 4.28
CA ALA A 719 64.10 -3.17 4.75
C ALA A 719 63.52 -2.18 5.76
N ILE A 720 64.41 -1.59 6.59
CA ILE A 720 64.10 -0.54 7.54
C ILE A 720 65.15 0.57 7.41
N THR A 721 64.70 1.82 7.30
CA THR A 721 65.57 3.00 7.27
C THR A 721 65.27 3.90 8.46
N VAL A 722 66.29 4.27 9.23
CA VAL A 722 66.22 5.31 10.26
C VAL A 722 66.86 6.56 9.66
N ASP A 723 66.02 7.54 9.31
CA ASP A 723 66.37 8.70 8.49
C ASP A 723 66.86 9.89 9.34
N ASN A 724 67.54 10.86 8.73
CA ASN A 724 68.10 12.04 9.44
C ASN A 724 67.23 13.30 9.38
N VAL A 725 66.09 13.30 8.69
CA VAL A 725 65.20 14.47 8.58
C VAL A 725 63.77 14.11 8.97
N PRO A 726 63.18 14.70 10.04
CA PRO A 726 63.76 15.57 11.07
C PRO A 726 64.78 14.93 12.02
N GLN A 727 64.68 13.62 12.29
CA GLN A 727 65.66 12.73 12.95
C GLN A 727 64.90 11.45 13.33
N GLY A 728 65.37 10.28 12.94
CA GLY A 728 64.77 8.99 13.29
C GLY A 728 65.33 8.40 14.59
N SER A 729 64.49 7.67 15.34
CA SER A 729 64.93 6.76 16.41
C SER A 729 64.12 5.47 16.37
N LEU A 730 64.73 4.34 16.74
CA LEU A 730 64.07 3.04 16.67
C LEU A 730 64.64 2.02 17.66
N LEU A 731 63.74 1.34 18.38
CA LEU A 731 64.04 0.14 19.16
C LEU A 731 63.55 -1.11 18.42
N LEU A 732 64.46 -2.00 18.02
CA LEU A 732 64.16 -3.30 17.42
C LEU A 732 64.41 -4.43 18.43
N GLN A 733 63.39 -5.23 18.71
CA GLN A 733 63.46 -6.35 19.65
C GLN A 733 62.84 -7.61 19.06
N ASN A 734 63.49 -8.76 19.22
CA ASN A 734 62.94 -10.07 18.83
C ASN A 734 62.38 -10.09 17.40
N THR A 735 63.10 -9.49 16.46
CA THR A 735 62.58 -9.22 15.11
C THR A 735 63.42 -9.96 14.08
N GLN A 736 62.78 -10.44 13.03
CA GLN A 736 63.44 -11.12 11.90
C GLN A 736 63.24 -10.29 10.63
N ILE A 737 64.33 -10.01 9.91
CA ILE A 737 64.31 -9.33 8.61
C ILE A 737 64.76 -10.33 7.53
N ILE A 738 63.91 -10.53 6.52
CA ILE A 738 64.06 -11.64 5.57
C ILE A 738 63.92 -11.15 4.13
N LYS A 739 64.81 -11.59 3.24
CA LYS A 739 64.76 -11.30 1.80
C LYS A 739 64.68 -9.79 1.51
N SER A 740 65.61 -9.02 2.08
CA SER A 740 65.75 -7.61 1.70
C SER A 740 66.35 -7.50 0.30
N GLY A 741 65.97 -6.46 -0.46
CA GLY A 741 66.56 -6.21 -1.79
C GLY A 741 68.03 -5.78 -1.75
N GLN A 742 68.49 -5.18 -0.65
CA GLN A 742 69.89 -4.80 -0.47
C GLN A 742 70.33 -4.93 1.00
N HIS A 743 70.04 -3.96 1.86
CA HIS A 743 70.46 -3.94 3.27
C HIS A 743 69.34 -4.37 4.23
N GLY A 744 69.69 -4.85 5.42
CA GLY A 744 68.69 -5.15 6.46
C GLY A 744 68.11 -3.88 7.06
N VAL A 745 68.91 -3.19 7.88
CA VAL A 745 68.60 -1.89 8.47
C VAL A 745 69.61 -0.86 7.97
N ALA A 746 69.18 0.34 7.59
CA ALA A 746 70.06 1.46 7.29
C ALA A 746 69.88 2.60 8.30
N ILE A 747 71.00 3.19 8.74
CA ILE A 747 70.99 4.35 9.64
C ILE A 747 72.16 5.29 9.34
N THR A 748 71.96 6.60 9.50
CA THR A 748 73.04 7.58 9.33
C THR A 748 74.04 7.48 10.48
N ARG A 749 75.33 7.67 10.18
CA ARG A 749 76.41 7.61 11.17
C ARG A 749 76.17 8.54 12.37
N GLN A 750 75.64 9.74 12.14
CA GLN A 750 75.33 10.70 13.20
C GLN A 750 74.29 10.18 14.22
N PHE A 751 73.43 9.25 13.80
CA PHE A 751 72.29 8.79 14.59
C PHE A 751 72.38 7.32 14.99
N SER A 752 73.53 6.67 14.83
CA SER A 752 73.70 5.23 15.16
C SER A 752 73.25 4.88 16.59
N ASP A 753 73.46 5.78 17.55
CA ASP A 753 73.08 5.57 18.97
C ASP A 753 71.55 5.61 19.20
N PHE A 754 70.78 6.08 18.21
CA PHE A 754 69.31 6.08 18.24
C PHE A 754 68.69 4.80 17.67
N LEU A 755 69.49 3.88 17.12
CA LEU A 755 69.08 2.51 16.82
C LEU A 755 69.50 1.58 17.95
N ARG A 756 68.52 1.01 18.64
CA ARG A 756 68.75 0.04 19.71
C ARG A 756 68.22 -1.31 19.26
N THR A 757 69.04 -2.35 19.35
CA THR A 757 68.65 -3.68 18.87
C THR A 757 68.85 -4.74 19.95
N SER A 758 67.93 -5.69 20.05
CA SER A 758 68.09 -6.90 20.87
C SER A 758 67.42 -8.09 20.18
N ASN A 759 68.11 -9.21 20.06
CA ASN A 759 67.59 -10.41 19.39
C ASN A 759 67.04 -10.12 17.98
N LEU A 760 67.80 -9.37 17.18
CA LEU A 760 67.51 -9.07 15.77
C LEU A 760 68.22 -10.12 14.90
N THR A 761 67.48 -10.73 13.98
CA THR A 761 68.02 -11.79 13.09
C THR A 761 67.75 -11.45 11.63
N PHE A 762 68.64 -11.92 10.76
CA PHE A 762 68.62 -11.63 9.33
C PHE A 762 68.66 -12.92 8.53
N GLU A 763 67.94 -12.95 7.41
CA GLU A 763 67.95 -14.06 6.47
C GLU A 763 67.90 -13.53 5.04
N SER A 764 68.79 -14.02 4.17
CA SER A 764 68.83 -13.63 2.75
C SER A 764 68.97 -12.10 2.55
N ILE A 765 70.02 -11.51 3.12
CA ILE A 765 70.37 -10.09 2.96
C ILE A 765 71.60 -9.99 2.03
N PRO A 766 71.47 -9.47 0.80
CA PRO A 766 72.59 -9.39 -0.14
C PRO A 766 73.70 -8.40 0.27
N GLY A 767 73.32 -7.32 0.94
CA GLY A 767 74.22 -6.30 1.47
C GLY A 767 74.53 -6.49 2.95
N GLN A 768 74.81 -5.40 3.65
CA GLN A 768 75.00 -5.40 5.10
C GLN A 768 73.69 -5.58 5.86
N GLU A 769 73.74 -6.36 6.94
CA GLU A 769 72.65 -6.52 7.91
C GLU A 769 72.27 -5.19 8.57
N ILE A 770 73.26 -4.43 9.04
CA ILE A 770 73.12 -3.04 9.48
C ILE A 770 74.11 -2.20 8.67
N PHE A 771 73.57 -1.34 7.80
CA PHE A 771 74.32 -0.42 6.96
C PHE A 771 74.36 0.97 7.59
N VAL A 772 75.57 1.45 7.91
CA VAL A 772 75.78 2.80 8.43
C VAL A 772 76.28 3.70 7.32
N TRP A 773 75.44 4.65 6.87
CA TRP A 773 75.78 5.59 5.80
C TRP A 773 76.32 6.91 6.33
N GLN A 774 77.10 7.62 5.50
CA GLN A 774 77.81 8.84 5.90
C GLN A 774 76.92 10.07 5.98
#